data_AF-A0A381ZBD8-F1
#
_entry.id   AF-A0A381ZBD8-F1
#
_cell.length_a   1.000
_cell.length_b   1.000
_cell.length_c   1.000
_cell.angle_alpha   90.00
_cell.angle_beta   90.00
_cell.angle_gamma   90.00
#
_symmetry.space_group_name_H-M   'P 1'
#
loop_
_entity.id
_entity.type
_entity.pdbx_description
1 polymer ?
#
loop_
_entity_poly.entity_id
_entity_poly.type
_entity_poly.pdbx_seq_one_letter_code
_entity_poly.pdbx_strand_id
1 'polypeptide(L)'
;MALPASGWAKTKVVLIAGRDSHGSSAHNWGDGVDLLSDALTKESGLAIETAIHKGGWPKDASIFKDAATVVILSDGGGRHPINKYLKEFDALAEKGVGLVCVHYAVEVPKGNPGNMMMKWIGGYFETFWSVNPHWTAEFKTIGKHPVANGVKPFTLKDEWYYHMRFREDMKGVTPILSALPPPETLKRGDGPHSNNPGVRKAVLERKEKQHVAWASERSNGQRGFGTTGAHHHKSWDQDDFRTCVLNAIVWTAKLEVPKGGVKSLPNPTARLSGKPKPAPKGKLAPAKDALFASKLITTRTKSHAVDVSAKVKGAKELYLVIADGDGSISCDWADWAEPRLVDEKGKETKLTDLKWKSASTGWGRVGLNKNIQGQPLRIAGKAVPYGIGAHANSVIHYVLPKGHKYVKFLARGGLDNGGSNQQGGSATSVQFLVFDKPPSFISIARSAPKAPPSGAIDHYPPNELVLPEEGLEVTLWAKSPLFYNPTNMDIDYKGRIWVAEGRNYRGARRAPDGDRIVVIEDKDGNGTADSSHVFVQETGFISPLGIAVVDNRIIVSQPPDLIVYTDVNRNAVFDEGTDKREVLLTGFDGKNHDHSLHSVTVGPNGQYYFNHGNKGSKVTDKEGWQLNAGSFYSSRNVSGKPSSDGQVYLGGVALRVNQDGTGLRPIGHNFRNSYEQAVSSFGDVFQNDNDDPPASRTAWLMEYGNMGFTSRNGLRNWRADIMPGQTTQVGEWRQEDPGVVPAGDVYGGGSPTGIAFYENGIMEDRFGGYVISCEPARNTLFGYHPKPAGAGITLPQRDIFLTSNPKKNFAGADFRNAGGQIGYITLFRPSDVT
;
A
#
# COMPACT_ATOMS: atom_id res chain seq x y z
N MET A 1 23.80 49.13 26.77
CA MET A 1 24.51 48.50 25.64
C MET A 1 23.93 47.12 25.44
N ALA A 2 23.15 46.90 24.37
CA ALA A 2 22.72 45.57 23.98
C ALA A 2 23.83 44.94 23.12
N LEU A 3 24.41 43.83 23.58
CA LEU A 3 25.33 43.03 22.79
C LEU A 3 24.55 42.28 21.69
N PRO A 4 25.08 42.17 20.46
CA PRO A 4 24.42 41.45 19.39
C PRO A 4 24.53 39.93 19.64
N ALA A 5 23.41 39.21 19.51
CA ALA A 5 23.41 37.76 19.48
C ALA A 5 24.10 37.28 18.19
N SER A 6 25.36 36.86 18.32
CA SER A 6 26.06 36.10 17.28
C SER A 6 25.27 34.82 16.98
N GLY A 7 25.07 34.52 15.69
CA GLY A 7 24.48 33.24 15.26
C GLY A 7 25.47 32.11 15.47
N TRP A 8 25.24 31.27 16.47
CA TRP A 8 26.06 30.07 16.69
C TRP A 8 25.71 29.01 15.65
N ALA A 9 26.72 28.42 15.01
CA ALA A 9 26.53 27.30 14.08
C ALA A 9 25.87 26.14 14.82
N LYS A 10 24.77 25.61 14.26
CA LYS A 10 24.03 24.49 14.85
C LYS A 10 24.69 23.15 14.48
N THR A 11 24.67 22.20 15.40
CA THR A 11 25.13 20.82 15.15
C THR A 11 24.03 20.04 14.46
N LYS A 12 24.35 19.45 13.30
CA LYS A 12 23.37 18.73 12.48
C LYS A 12 23.25 17.26 12.88
N VAL A 13 22.03 16.84 13.20
CA VAL A 13 21.64 15.45 13.48
C VAL A 13 20.74 14.94 12.35
N VAL A 14 21.09 13.82 11.73
CA VAL A 14 20.26 13.20 10.68
C VAL A 14 19.39 12.12 11.29
N LEU A 15 18.08 12.23 11.15
CA LEU A 15 17.09 11.27 11.66
C LEU A 15 16.50 10.49 10.48
N ILE A 16 16.65 9.17 10.50
CA ILE A 16 16.14 8.27 9.47
C ILE A 16 15.06 7.39 10.07
N ALA A 17 13.85 7.49 9.53
CA ALA A 17 12.79 6.54 9.77
C ALA A 17 12.73 5.50 8.64
N GLY A 18 12.68 4.23 9.02
CA GLY A 18 12.35 3.12 8.12
C GLY A 18 10.94 3.23 7.55
N ARG A 19 10.51 2.22 6.81
CA ARG A 19 9.09 2.12 6.43
C ARG A 19 8.32 1.58 7.62
N ASP A 20 7.23 2.24 7.98
CA ASP A 20 6.34 1.74 9.04
C ASP A 20 5.79 0.37 8.63
N SER A 21 5.81 -0.58 9.55
CA SER A 21 5.56 -1.99 9.24
C SER A 21 4.26 -2.53 9.81
N HIS A 22 3.71 -1.88 10.85
CA HIS A 22 2.50 -2.27 11.58
C HIS A 22 1.61 -1.04 11.87
N GLY A 23 0.29 -1.23 12.00
CA GLY A 23 -0.70 -0.18 12.23
C GLY A 23 -0.61 0.52 13.60
N SER A 24 -1.40 1.60 13.73
CA SER A 24 -1.32 2.81 14.56
C SER A 24 -0.99 2.75 16.09
N SER A 25 -0.14 1.85 16.59
CA SER A 25 0.37 1.92 17.97
C SER A 25 1.74 1.27 18.24
N ALA A 26 2.23 0.41 17.33
CA ALA A 26 3.57 -0.19 17.39
C ALA A 26 4.31 0.07 16.07
N HIS A 27 5.64 0.22 16.10
CA HIS A 27 6.49 0.47 14.92
C HIS A 27 6.16 1.75 14.15
N ASN A 28 5.81 2.81 14.88
CA ASN A 28 5.58 4.14 14.32
C ASN A 28 6.91 4.93 14.30
N TRP A 29 7.75 4.59 13.32
CA TRP A 29 9.10 5.14 13.20
C TRP A 29 9.07 6.61 12.79
N GLY A 30 8.11 6.98 11.93
CA GLY A 30 7.88 8.34 11.48
C GLY A 30 7.58 9.33 12.61
N ASP A 31 6.67 8.99 13.53
CA ASP A 31 6.35 9.86 14.65
C ASP A 31 7.45 9.83 15.73
N GLY A 32 8.17 8.70 15.84
CA GLY A 32 9.33 8.58 16.73
C GLY A 32 10.45 9.56 16.38
N VAL A 33 10.80 9.68 15.10
CA VAL A 33 11.83 10.65 14.66
C VAL A 33 11.37 12.10 14.80
N ASP A 34 10.09 12.40 14.60
CA ASP A 34 9.53 13.74 14.79
C ASP A 34 9.60 14.16 16.26
N LEU A 35 9.20 13.26 17.17
CA LEU A 35 9.27 13.45 18.62
C LEU A 35 10.71 13.72 19.07
N LEU A 36 11.67 12.91 18.62
CA LEU A 36 13.08 13.11 18.94
C LEU A 36 13.59 14.44 18.35
N SER A 37 13.18 14.80 17.15
CA SER A 37 13.52 16.08 16.53
C SER A 37 13.01 17.27 17.35
N ASP A 38 11.76 17.22 17.79
CA ASP A 38 11.16 18.28 18.60
C ASP A 38 11.85 18.40 19.96
N ALA A 39 12.11 17.28 20.62
CA ALA A 39 12.87 17.26 21.86
C ALA A 39 14.26 17.90 21.69
N LEU A 40 14.98 17.54 20.62
CA LEU A 40 16.33 18.05 20.35
C LEU A 40 16.34 19.53 19.94
N THR A 41 15.40 19.99 19.12
CA THR A 41 15.46 21.32 18.49
C THR A 41 14.61 22.39 19.18
N LYS A 42 13.52 21.98 19.85
CA LYS A 42 12.54 22.91 20.47
C LYS A 42 12.59 22.87 21.99
N GLU A 43 12.87 21.72 22.59
CA GLU A 43 12.71 21.52 24.04
C GLU A 43 14.06 21.52 24.80
N SER A 44 15.13 21.04 24.17
CA SER A 44 16.43 20.83 24.84
C SER A 44 17.17 22.12 25.21
N GLY A 45 16.94 23.20 24.44
CA GLY A 45 17.75 24.43 24.52
C GLY A 45 19.16 24.30 23.93
N LEU A 46 19.50 23.18 23.29
CA LEU A 46 20.81 22.94 22.66
C LEU A 46 20.86 23.53 21.24
N ALA A 47 22.05 23.91 20.79
CA ALA A 47 22.30 24.39 19.43
C ALA A 47 22.33 23.23 18.41
N ILE A 48 21.20 22.52 18.28
CA ILE A 48 21.02 21.36 17.39
C ILE A 48 20.04 21.73 16.29
N GLU A 49 20.32 21.25 15.08
CA GLU A 49 19.36 21.18 13.99
C GLU A 49 19.20 19.75 13.51
N THR A 50 18.04 19.43 12.97
CA THR A 50 17.72 18.08 12.51
C THR A 50 17.39 18.07 11.03
N ALA A 51 17.84 17.03 10.34
CA ALA A 51 17.41 16.70 8.98
C ALA A 51 16.71 15.34 9.02
N ILE A 52 15.42 15.31 8.69
CA ILE A 52 14.58 14.10 8.78
C ILE A 52 14.40 13.50 7.39
N HIS A 53 14.61 12.19 7.29
CA HIS A 53 14.24 11.41 6.12
C HIS A 53 13.38 10.22 6.54
N LYS A 54 12.20 10.07 5.93
CA LYS A 54 11.27 8.97 6.22
C LYS A 54 11.14 8.03 5.03
N GLY A 55 11.00 6.73 5.30
CA GLY A 55 10.73 5.71 4.28
C GLY A 55 11.94 4.88 3.82
N GLY A 56 13.05 4.90 4.56
CA GLY A 56 14.25 4.09 4.29
C GLY A 56 15.54 4.91 4.28
N TRP A 57 16.59 4.43 3.59
CA TRP A 57 17.84 5.17 3.46
C TRP A 57 17.70 6.35 2.47
N PRO A 58 18.22 7.56 2.79
CA PRO A 58 18.18 8.71 1.89
C PRO A 58 18.85 8.43 0.54
N LYS A 59 18.15 8.73 -0.56
CA LYS A 59 18.72 8.66 -1.92
C LYS A 59 19.68 9.81 -2.21
N ASP A 60 19.40 10.98 -1.63
CA ASP A 60 20.28 12.14 -1.74
C ASP A 60 21.28 12.14 -0.58
N ALA A 61 22.54 11.82 -0.89
CA ALA A 61 23.62 11.78 0.09
C ALA A 61 23.95 13.16 0.68
N SER A 62 23.48 14.27 0.06
CA SER A 62 23.69 15.63 0.56
C SER A 62 23.12 15.85 1.97
N ILE A 63 22.12 15.05 2.38
CA ILE A 63 21.56 15.10 3.73
C ILE A 63 22.62 14.81 4.81
N PHE A 64 23.65 14.01 4.50
CA PHE A 64 24.72 13.66 5.42
C PHE A 64 25.86 14.69 5.44
N LYS A 65 25.83 15.70 4.57
CA LYS A 65 26.81 16.78 4.59
C LYS A 65 26.78 17.45 5.97
N ASP A 66 27.95 17.50 6.61
CA ASP A 66 28.19 18.08 7.94
C ASP A 66 27.40 17.42 9.08
N ALA A 67 26.90 16.20 8.88
CA ALA A 67 26.20 15.44 9.91
C ALA A 67 27.15 15.02 11.04
N ALA A 68 26.80 15.36 12.29
CA ALA A 68 27.56 14.93 13.46
C ALA A 68 27.19 13.51 13.92
N THR A 69 25.92 13.14 13.77
CA THR A 69 25.42 11.79 14.07
C THR A 69 24.21 11.44 13.20
N VAL A 70 24.02 10.14 12.96
CA VAL A 70 22.87 9.57 12.26
C VAL A 70 22.09 8.70 13.22
N VAL A 71 20.77 8.89 13.27
CA VAL A 71 19.85 8.15 14.12
C VAL A 71 18.90 7.34 13.24
N ILE A 72 18.76 6.05 13.49
CA ILE A 72 17.93 5.14 12.71
C ILE A 72 16.88 4.50 13.62
N LEU A 73 15.62 4.75 13.30
CA LEU A 73 14.44 4.04 13.82
C LEU A 73 13.83 3.28 12.65
N SER A 74 13.89 1.96 12.65
CA SER A 74 13.38 1.17 11.53
C SER A 74 13.17 -0.29 11.90
N ASP A 75 12.52 -1.02 11.01
CA ASP A 75 12.63 -2.48 10.94
C ASP A 75 14.09 -2.93 10.74
N GLY A 76 14.37 -4.16 11.18
CA GLY A 76 15.69 -4.77 11.22
C GLY A 76 15.85 -5.92 10.24
N GLY A 77 16.84 -6.78 10.51
CA GLY A 77 17.17 -7.93 9.69
C GLY A 77 17.45 -7.50 8.25
N GLY A 78 16.98 -8.26 7.26
CA GLY A 78 17.17 -7.92 5.84
C GLY A 78 16.56 -6.57 5.42
N ARG A 79 15.63 -6.01 6.21
CA ARG A 79 14.91 -4.77 5.91
C ARG A 79 15.57 -3.51 6.47
N HIS A 80 16.66 -3.67 7.25
CA HIS A 80 17.39 -2.53 7.81
C HIS A 80 17.88 -1.58 6.69
N PRO A 81 17.57 -0.27 6.74
CA PRO A 81 17.84 0.67 5.65
C PRO A 81 19.33 0.76 5.29
N ILE A 82 20.23 0.62 6.27
CA ILE A 82 21.68 0.68 6.06
C ILE A 82 22.28 -0.52 5.32
N ASN A 83 21.59 -1.67 5.21
CA ASN A 83 22.18 -2.92 4.71
C ASN A 83 22.78 -2.80 3.31
N LYS A 84 22.19 -1.95 2.46
CA LYS A 84 22.67 -1.70 1.09
C LYS A 84 23.72 -0.59 0.99
N TYR A 85 23.97 0.13 2.08
CA TYR A 85 24.77 1.35 2.12
C TYR A 85 25.88 1.27 3.17
N LEU A 86 26.37 0.06 3.43
CA LEU A 86 27.34 -0.18 4.48
C LEU A 86 28.66 0.57 4.23
N LYS A 87 29.12 0.62 2.97
CA LYS A 87 30.38 1.30 2.60
C LYS A 87 30.25 2.81 2.73
N GLU A 88 29.10 3.34 2.34
CA GLU A 88 28.76 4.75 2.36
C GLU A 88 28.68 5.26 3.80
N PHE A 89 28.02 4.51 4.68
CA PHE A 89 28.03 4.87 6.09
C PHE A 89 29.39 4.64 6.73
N ASP A 90 30.13 3.59 6.36
CA ASP A 90 31.49 3.38 6.90
C ASP A 90 32.39 4.59 6.62
N ALA A 91 32.29 5.17 5.42
CA ALA A 91 33.03 6.38 5.06
C ALA A 91 32.67 7.61 5.93
N LEU A 92 31.42 7.69 6.42
CA LEU A 92 31.01 8.70 7.40
C LEU A 92 31.54 8.36 8.79
N ALA A 93 31.43 7.10 9.21
CA ALA A 93 31.92 6.62 10.50
C ALA A 93 33.44 6.76 10.64
N GLU A 94 34.22 6.57 9.57
CA GLU A 94 35.67 6.83 9.56
C GLU A 94 36.01 8.31 9.73
N LYS A 95 35.11 9.22 9.36
CA LYS A 95 35.23 10.66 9.65
C LYS A 95 34.73 11.03 11.06
N GLY A 96 34.33 10.04 11.86
CA GLY A 96 33.87 10.21 13.23
C GLY A 96 32.38 10.55 13.37
N VAL A 97 31.56 10.41 12.32
CA VAL A 97 30.10 10.59 12.38
C VAL A 97 29.48 9.48 13.25
N GLY A 98 28.66 9.87 14.22
CA GLY A 98 28.02 8.93 15.14
C GLY A 98 26.90 8.09 14.52
N LEU A 99 26.56 6.97 15.17
CA LEU A 99 25.41 6.12 14.82
C LEU A 99 24.56 5.78 16.04
N VAL A 100 23.26 6.01 15.96
CA VAL A 100 22.28 5.60 16.98
C VAL A 100 21.26 4.67 16.33
N CYS A 101 21.16 3.44 16.80
CA CYS A 101 20.14 2.48 16.35
C CYS A 101 19.15 2.18 17.48
N VAL A 102 17.86 2.30 17.18
CA VAL A 102 16.76 2.10 18.15
C VAL A 102 15.87 0.94 17.72
N HIS A 103 15.53 0.09 18.69
CA HIS A 103 14.68 -1.09 18.54
C HIS A 103 15.19 -2.04 17.45
N TYR A 104 14.35 -2.41 16.47
CA TYR A 104 14.68 -3.27 15.35
C TYR A 104 15.89 -2.77 14.53
N ALA A 105 16.26 -1.48 14.59
CA ALA A 105 17.47 -0.99 13.93
C ALA A 105 18.78 -1.57 14.52
N VAL A 106 18.74 -2.27 15.66
CA VAL A 106 19.89 -3.02 16.18
C VAL A 106 20.01 -4.44 15.57
N GLU A 107 19.04 -4.87 14.76
CA GLU A 107 19.04 -6.15 14.07
C GLU A 107 19.46 -6.00 12.60
N VAL A 108 20.44 -6.80 12.21
CA VAL A 108 20.92 -6.94 10.82
C VAL A 108 21.29 -8.40 10.53
N PRO A 109 21.37 -8.82 9.26
CA PRO A 109 21.78 -10.18 8.93
C PRO A 109 23.19 -10.48 9.42
N LYS A 110 23.42 -11.73 9.85
CA LYS A 110 24.76 -12.24 10.17
C LYS A 110 25.70 -12.08 8.97
N GLY A 111 26.98 -11.84 9.25
CA GLY A 111 28.01 -11.62 8.25
C GLY A 111 28.38 -10.14 8.15
N ASN A 112 28.59 -9.64 6.93
CA ASN A 112 29.09 -8.28 6.73
C ASN A 112 28.26 -7.18 7.44
N PRO A 113 26.92 -7.16 7.38
CA PRO A 113 26.11 -6.18 8.12
C PRO A 113 26.31 -6.26 9.64
N GLY A 114 26.29 -7.46 10.22
CA GLY A 114 26.56 -7.69 11.64
C GLY A 114 27.96 -7.23 12.07
N ASN A 115 28.98 -7.54 11.26
CA ASN A 115 30.35 -7.07 11.50
C ASN A 115 30.44 -5.53 11.50
N MET A 116 29.67 -4.86 10.63
CA MET A 116 29.62 -3.40 10.59
C MET A 116 28.88 -2.81 11.79
N MET A 117 27.77 -3.40 12.24
CA MET A 117 27.12 -2.96 13.48
C MET A 117 28.00 -3.18 14.71
N MET A 118 28.71 -4.30 14.75
CA MET A 118 29.73 -4.56 15.77
C MET A 118 30.82 -3.48 15.77
N LYS A 119 31.25 -3.07 14.58
CA LYS A 119 32.22 -1.99 14.39
C LYS A 119 31.65 -0.64 14.83
N TRP A 120 30.43 -0.24 14.43
CA TRP A 120 29.91 1.12 14.63
C TRP A 120 29.18 1.38 15.94
N ILE A 121 28.40 0.42 16.43
CA ILE A 121 27.61 0.56 17.67
C ILE A 121 28.03 -0.43 18.75
N GLY A 122 29.00 -1.32 18.49
CA GLY A 122 29.60 -2.17 19.51
C GLY A 122 28.88 -3.49 19.79
N GLY A 123 27.68 -3.68 19.23
CA GLY A 123 26.89 -4.89 19.35
C GLY A 123 25.65 -4.87 18.46
N TYR A 124 25.04 -6.04 18.24
CA TYR A 124 23.85 -6.18 17.40
C TYR A 124 23.04 -7.44 17.75
N PHE A 125 21.80 -7.49 17.28
CA PHE A 125 20.96 -8.68 17.36
C PHE A 125 21.35 -9.66 16.26
N GLU A 126 21.74 -10.88 16.64
CA GLU A 126 22.00 -11.96 15.68
C GLU A 126 20.92 -13.04 15.78
N THR A 127 20.30 -13.36 14.65
CA THR A 127 19.30 -14.45 14.59
C THR A 127 19.91 -15.78 15.04
N PHE A 128 19.13 -16.58 15.77
CA PHE A 128 19.53 -17.83 16.44
C PHE A 128 20.50 -17.66 17.62
N TRP A 129 20.88 -16.43 17.96
CA TRP A 129 21.68 -16.12 19.15
C TRP A 129 20.92 -15.23 20.12
N SER A 130 20.38 -14.13 19.63
CA SER A 130 19.63 -13.13 20.37
C SER A 130 18.13 -13.44 20.37
N VAL A 131 17.40 -12.90 21.35
CA VAL A 131 15.98 -13.19 21.58
C VAL A 131 15.17 -11.91 21.75
N ASN A 132 13.90 -11.90 21.31
CA ASN A 132 13.03 -10.71 21.34
C ASN A 132 11.66 -10.88 22.06
N PRO A 133 11.61 -11.27 23.34
CA PRO A 133 10.34 -11.37 24.06
C PRO A 133 9.80 -9.99 24.48
N HIS A 134 8.49 -9.90 24.72
CA HIS A 134 7.88 -8.78 25.44
C HIS A 134 7.92 -9.03 26.95
N TRP A 135 8.49 -8.10 27.71
CA TRP A 135 8.59 -8.20 29.17
C TRP A 135 8.81 -6.85 29.84
N THR A 136 8.62 -6.84 31.15
CA THR A 136 8.84 -5.65 31.99
C THR A 136 10.27 -5.66 32.50
N ALA A 137 11.10 -4.74 32.01
CA ALA A 137 12.47 -4.59 32.46
C ALA A 137 12.54 -3.60 33.64
N GLU A 138 13.21 -4.00 34.73
CA GLU A 138 13.49 -3.15 35.89
C GLU A 138 14.95 -2.68 35.87
N PHE A 139 15.18 -1.39 35.57
CA PHE A 139 16.51 -0.80 35.51
C PHE A 139 16.88 -0.16 36.85
N LYS A 140 17.26 -1.01 37.83
CA LYS A 140 17.63 -0.57 39.20
C LYS A 140 18.95 0.19 39.24
N THR A 141 19.86 -0.12 38.31
CA THR A 141 21.19 0.46 38.22
C THR A 141 21.42 0.95 36.79
N ILE A 142 21.76 2.22 36.64
CA ILE A 142 22.10 2.83 35.34
C ILE A 142 23.62 2.88 35.19
N GLY A 143 24.13 2.59 33.98
CA GLY A 143 25.56 2.59 33.69
C GLY A 143 26.23 3.94 33.93
N LYS A 144 27.50 3.95 34.37
CA LYS A 144 28.27 5.18 34.59
C LYS A 144 28.83 5.69 33.26
N HIS A 145 28.11 6.60 32.62
CA HIS A 145 28.48 7.18 31.32
C HIS A 145 27.73 8.49 31.09
N PRO A 146 28.22 9.46 30.27
CA PRO A 146 27.47 10.68 29.96
C PRO A 146 26.06 10.43 29.41
N VAL A 147 25.85 9.33 28.69
CA VAL A 147 24.52 8.91 28.19
C VAL A 147 23.51 8.66 29.32
N ALA A 148 23.99 8.34 30.52
CA ALA A 148 23.17 8.13 31.72
C ALA A 148 22.92 9.41 32.55
N ASN A 149 23.43 10.57 32.14
CA ASN A 149 23.23 11.81 32.89
C ASN A 149 21.73 12.12 33.05
N GLY A 150 21.28 12.35 34.28
CA GLY A 150 19.87 12.63 34.57
C GLY A 150 18.90 11.45 34.49
N VAL A 151 19.35 10.26 34.06
CA VAL A 151 18.52 9.05 33.98
C VAL A 151 18.43 8.41 35.37
N LYS A 152 17.21 8.32 35.91
CA LYS A 152 16.94 7.66 37.20
C LYS A 152 16.56 6.19 37.00
N PRO A 153 16.56 5.36 38.05
CA PRO A 153 16.02 4.01 37.97
C PRO A 153 14.54 4.00 37.55
N PHE A 154 14.19 3.14 36.59
CA PHE A 154 12.82 3.06 36.06
C PHE A 154 12.45 1.63 35.65
N THR A 155 11.15 1.42 35.43
CA THR A 155 10.59 0.17 34.95
C THR A 155 9.79 0.44 33.68
N LEU A 156 9.98 -0.39 32.65
CA LEU A 156 9.28 -0.23 31.37
C LEU A 156 8.97 -1.58 30.73
N LYS A 157 7.69 -1.78 30.39
CA LYS A 157 7.22 -2.93 29.61
C LYS A 157 7.36 -2.62 28.11
N ASP A 158 8.16 -3.42 27.42
CA ASP A 158 8.48 -3.25 26.00
C ASP A 158 8.87 -4.62 25.38
N GLU A 159 9.18 -4.66 24.09
CA GLU A 159 9.84 -5.79 23.43
C GLU A 159 11.35 -5.65 23.54
N TRP A 160 11.91 -5.95 24.73
CA TRP A 160 13.35 -5.82 24.97
C TRP A 160 14.12 -7.03 24.48
N TYR A 161 15.06 -6.80 23.56
CA TYR A 161 15.91 -7.87 23.02
C TYR A 161 17.11 -8.08 23.93
N TYR A 162 17.55 -9.32 24.05
CA TYR A 162 18.70 -9.64 24.86
C TYR A 162 19.48 -10.84 24.33
N HIS A 163 20.57 -11.18 25.02
CA HIS A 163 21.59 -12.12 24.54
C HIS A 163 22.19 -11.62 23.22
N MET A 164 22.59 -10.34 23.22
CA MET A 164 23.13 -9.64 22.06
C MET A 164 24.55 -10.12 21.75
N ARG A 165 24.99 -9.93 20.50
CA ARG A 165 26.42 -10.02 20.17
C ARG A 165 27.08 -8.70 20.54
N PHE A 166 28.24 -8.77 21.18
CA PHE A 166 29.08 -7.62 21.47
C PHE A 166 30.51 -7.85 21.02
N ARG A 167 31.30 -6.76 20.95
CA ARG A 167 32.74 -6.86 20.70
C ARG A 167 33.36 -7.76 21.76
N GLU A 168 34.43 -8.44 21.38
CA GLU A 168 35.21 -9.25 22.30
C GLU A 168 35.58 -8.43 23.55
N ASP A 169 35.35 -9.04 24.72
CA ASP A 169 35.52 -8.43 26.04
C ASP A 169 34.82 -7.08 26.25
N MET A 170 33.76 -6.79 25.48
CA MET A 170 33.05 -5.50 25.49
C MET A 170 33.99 -4.32 25.23
N LYS A 171 35.08 -4.53 24.47
CA LYS A 171 36.11 -3.48 24.27
C LYS A 171 35.51 -2.22 23.65
N GLY A 172 35.61 -1.13 24.41
CA GLY A 172 35.04 0.17 24.02
C GLY A 172 33.51 0.18 23.96
N VAL A 173 32.84 -0.73 24.69
CA VAL A 173 31.38 -0.81 24.83
C VAL A 173 31.02 -0.68 26.30
N THR A 174 30.15 0.28 26.63
CA THR A 174 29.69 0.55 27.98
C THR A 174 28.20 0.26 28.07
N PRO A 175 27.77 -0.77 28.84
CA PRO A 175 26.36 -0.99 29.12
C PRO A 175 25.73 0.22 29.84
N ILE A 176 24.58 0.67 29.35
CA ILE A 176 23.82 1.79 29.92
C ILE A 176 22.60 1.29 30.67
N LEU A 177 21.78 0.46 30.01
CA LEU A 177 20.60 -0.17 30.60
C LEU A 177 20.78 -1.68 30.62
N SER A 178 20.64 -2.28 31.80
CA SER A 178 20.77 -3.73 31.97
C SER A 178 19.77 -4.25 32.98
N ALA A 179 19.11 -5.35 32.65
CA ALA A 179 18.11 -5.99 33.49
C ALA A 179 18.25 -7.51 33.37
N LEU A 180 17.89 -8.26 34.42
CA LEU A 180 17.82 -9.71 34.37
C LEU A 180 16.43 -10.11 33.86
N PRO A 181 16.31 -10.73 32.67
CA PRO A 181 15.01 -11.17 32.17
C PRO A 181 14.45 -12.27 33.07
N PRO A 182 13.15 -12.25 33.36
CA PRO A 182 12.55 -13.28 34.19
C PRO A 182 12.35 -14.59 33.39
N PRO A 183 12.28 -15.77 34.05
CA PRO A 183 12.23 -17.07 33.36
C PRO A 183 11.09 -17.21 32.35
N GLU A 184 9.96 -16.51 32.53
CA GLU A 184 8.82 -16.55 31.60
C GLU A 184 9.16 -16.06 30.19
N THR A 185 10.20 -15.23 30.04
CA THR A 185 10.68 -14.78 28.73
C THR A 185 11.26 -15.91 27.88
N LEU A 186 11.59 -17.05 28.51
CA LEU A 186 12.21 -18.21 27.89
C LEU A 186 11.25 -19.40 27.66
N LYS A 187 9.93 -19.14 27.63
CA LYS A 187 8.89 -20.17 27.39
C LYS A 187 8.75 -20.62 25.93
N ARG A 188 9.16 -19.79 24.96
CA ARG A 188 9.08 -20.13 23.53
C ARG A 188 10.05 -21.27 23.17
N GLY A 189 9.76 -22.01 22.10
CA GLY A 189 10.70 -22.99 21.54
C GLY A 189 11.95 -22.35 20.95
N ASP A 190 12.93 -23.17 20.57
CA ASP A 190 14.16 -22.67 19.94
C ASP A 190 13.91 -22.16 18.52
N GLY A 191 14.58 -21.08 18.14
CA GLY A 191 14.33 -20.45 16.84
C GLY A 191 15.13 -19.17 16.56
N PRO A 192 14.88 -18.52 15.41
CA PRO A 192 15.69 -17.39 14.94
C PRO A 192 15.57 -16.13 15.82
N HIS A 193 14.42 -15.90 16.44
CA HIS A 193 14.20 -14.76 17.36
C HIS A 193 13.65 -15.21 18.73
N SER A 194 13.42 -16.51 18.89
CA SER A 194 12.96 -17.14 20.13
C SER A 194 14.15 -17.71 20.90
N ASN A 195 14.06 -18.88 21.55
CA ASN A 195 15.09 -19.29 22.51
C ASN A 195 16.25 -20.09 21.89
N ASN A 196 17.28 -20.34 22.70
CA ASN A 196 18.39 -21.24 22.38
C ASN A 196 19.06 -21.73 23.69
N PRO A 197 19.93 -22.76 23.64
CA PRO A 197 20.61 -23.26 24.84
C PRO A 197 21.52 -22.21 25.51
N GLY A 198 22.16 -21.34 24.73
CA GLY A 198 23.06 -20.30 25.24
C GLY A 198 22.35 -19.30 26.14
N VAL A 199 21.22 -18.77 25.67
CA VAL A 199 20.43 -17.79 26.42
C VAL A 199 19.80 -18.38 27.69
N ARG A 200 19.40 -19.66 27.67
CA ARG A 200 18.90 -20.35 28.87
C ARG A 200 20.00 -20.46 29.93
N LYS A 201 21.21 -20.86 29.54
CA LYS A 201 22.35 -20.89 30.47
C LYS A 201 22.69 -19.51 31.01
N ALA A 202 22.66 -18.48 30.17
CA ALA A 202 22.92 -17.10 30.57
C ALA A 202 21.93 -16.59 31.63
N VAL A 203 20.63 -16.76 31.37
CA VAL A 203 19.57 -16.15 32.19
C VAL A 203 19.15 -17.04 33.35
N LEU A 204 18.96 -18.35 33.14
CA LEU A 204 18.41 -19.25 34.15
C LEU A 204 19.48 -19.77 35.12
N GLU A 205 20.65 -20.11 34.60
CA GLU A 205 21.74 -20.71 35.39
C GLU A 205 22.70 -19.64 35.92
N ARG A 206 23.31 -18.85 35.04
CA ARG A 206 24.33 -17.84 35.41
C ARG A 206 23.74 -16.53 35.95
N LYS A 207 22.42 -16.33 35.83
CA LYS A 207 21.70 -15.13 36.26
C LYS A 207 22.32 -13.83 35.73
N GLU A 208 22.81 -13.87 34.49
CA GLU A 208 23.47 -12.75 33.84
C GLU A 208 22.47 -11.64 33.51
N LYS A 209 22.71 -10.43 34.04
CA LYS A 209 22.01 -9.23 33.59
C LYS A 209 22.29 -9.03 32.12
N GLN A 210 21.24 -8.82 31.34
CA GLN A 210 21.35 -8.61 29.92
C GLN A 210 21.39 -7.13 29.59
N HIS A 211 22.24 -6.76 28.64
CA HIS A 211 22.42 -5.36 28.21
C HIS A 211 21.47 -5.05 27.06
N VAL A 212 20.56 -4.09 27.29
CA VAL A 212 19.48 -3.72 26.34
C VAL A 212 19.62 -2.29 25.81
N ALA A 213 20.54 -1.51 26.39
CA ALA A 213 21.06 -0.30 25.79
C ALA A 213 22.55 -0.13 26.14
N TRP A 214 23.36 0.29 25.17
CA TRP A 214 24.81 0.39 25.32
C TRP A 214 25.37 1.53 24.47
N ALA A 215 26.43 2.16 24.97
CA ALA A 215 27.24 3.12 24.23
C ALA A 215 28.52 2.43 23.75
N SER A 216 29.07 2.87 22.61
CA SER A 216 30.35 2.39 22.12
C SER A 216 31.20 3.54 21.59
N GLU A 217 32.51 3.43 21.79
CA GLU A 217 33.49 4.36 21.25
C GLU A 217 34.55 3.58 20.49
N ARG A 218 34.98 4.13 19.35
CA ARG A 218 36.07 3.59 18.53
C ARG A 218 37.33 4.41 18.74
N SER A 219 38.48 3.83 18.43
CA SER A 219 39.78 4.50 18.50
C SER A 219 39.88 5.74 17.60
N ASN A 220 39.13 5.79 16.49
CA ASN A 220 39.04 6.96 15.61
C ASN A 220 38.10 8.06 16.15
N GLY A 221 37.57 7.91 17.36
CA GLY A 221 36.65 8.86 17.99
C GLY A 221 35.22 8.84 17.45
N GLN A 222 34.85 7.86 16.61
CA GLN A 222 33.44 7.61 16.28
C GLN A 222 32.72 7.02 17.50
N ARG A 223 31.49 7.49 17.72
CA ARG A 223 30.64 7.09 18.85
C ARG A 223 29.36 6.45 18.34
N GLY A 224 29.00 5.31 18.91
CA GLY A 224 27.79 4.57 18.58
C GLY A 224 26.91 4.30 19.78
N PHE A 225 25.62 4.09 19.55
CA PHE A 225 24.68 3.66 20.57
C PHE A 225 23.64 2.72 19.98
N GLY A 226 23.33 1.65 20.73
CA GLY A 226 22.23 0.74 20.43
C GLY A 226 21.29 0.63 21.60
N THR A 227 19.98 0.59 21.34
CA THR A 227 18.96 0.23 22.33
C THR A 227 17.90 -0.65 21.70
N THR A 228 17.40 -1.63 22.43
CA THR A 228 16.38 -2.56 21.93
C THR A 228 14.96 -2.11 22.26
N GLY A 229 14.78 -1.08 23.08
CA GLY A 229 13.45 -0.56 23.46
C GLY A 229 12.84 0.34 22.38
N ALA A 230 11.61 0.80 22.62
CA ALA A 230 10.75 1.57 21.72
C ALA A 230 9.99 0.74 20.65
N HIS A 231 9.60 -0.49 20.97
CA HIS A 231 8.63 -1.24 20.16
C HIS A 231 7.28 -0.52 20.10
N HIS A 232 6.81 -0.12 21.29
CA HIS A 232 5.59 0.65 21.47
C HIS A 232 5.92 2.13 21.40
N HIS A 233 5.14 2.90 20.62
CA HIS A 233 5.36 4.34 20.54
C HIS A 233 5.21 5.00 21.93
N LYS A 234 4.30 4.49 22.77
CA LYS A 234 4.08 4.94 24.15
C LYS A 234 5.31 4.80 25.07
N SER A 235 6.31 3.99 24.72
CA SER A 235 7.57 3.91 25.49
C SER A 235 8.28 5.27 25.58
N TRP A 236 8.07 6.15 24.60
CA TRP A 236 8.57 7.53 24.64
C TRP A 236 7.95 8.36 25.76
N ASP A 237 6.83 7.98 26.37
CA ASP A 237 6.28 8.71 27.53
C ASP A 237 7.07 8.44 28.81
N GLN A 238 7.87 7.37 28.87
CA GLN A 238 8.76 7.13 30.00
C GLN A 238 9.96 8.08 29.90
N ASP A 239 10.05 9.00 30.86
CA ASP A 239 10.97 10.14 30.85
C ASP A 239 12.46 9.75 30.86
N ASP A 240 12.82 8.78 31.71
CA ASP A 240 14.21 8.30 31.87
C ASP A 240 14.70 7.55 30.63
N PHE A 241 13.84 6.72 30.03
CA PHE A 241 14.14 6.03 28.77
C PHE A 241 14.34 7.03 27.63
N ARG A 242 13.43 8.00 27.48
CA ARG A 242 13.54 9.06 26.47
C ARG A 242 14.80 9.91 26.68
N THR A 243 15.09 10.28 27.93
CA THR A 243 16.30 11.03 28.30
C THR A 243 17.57 10.25 27.95
N CYS A 244 17.60 8.94 28.22
CA CYS A 244 18.71 8.07 27.84
C CYS A 244 18.99 8.11 26.31
N VAL A 245 17.95 8.00 25.48
CA VAL A 245 18.10 8.07 24.01
C VAL A 245 18.53 9.46 23.56
N LEU A 246 17.95 10.54 24.10
CA LEU A 246 18.34 11.92 23.75
C LEU A 246 19.79 12.21 24.13
N ASN A 247 20.22 11.77 25.32
CA ASN A 247 21.60 11.87 25.75
C ASN A 247 22.55 11.12 24.81
N ALA A 248 22.14 9.93 24.32
CA ALA A 248 22.92 9.17 23.33
C ALA A 248 23.08 9.93 22.01
N ILE A 249 22.02 10.59 21.52
CA ILE A 249 22.09 11.40 20.30
C ILE A 249 23.06 12.57 20.49
N VAL A 250 22.95 13.31 21.60
CA VAL A 250 23.85 14.43 21.91
C VAL A 250 25.30 13.97 22.07
N TRP A 251 25.52 12.86 22.78
CA TRP A 251 26.86 12.31 23.00
C TRP A 251 27.51 11.78 21.72
N THR A 252 26.76 11.10 20.86
CA THR A 252 27.25 10.60 19.57
C THR A 252 27.49 11.73 18.57
N ALA A 253 26.77 12.85 18.69
CA ALA A 253 27.05 14.10 17.98
C ALA A 253 28.26 14.88 18.55
N LYS A 254 28.97 14.32 19.55
CA LYS A 254 30.14 14.89 20.22
C LYS A 254 29.86 16.20 20.98
N LEU A 255 28.61 16.45 21.33
CA LEU A 255 28.23 17.52 22.24
C LEU A 255 28.33 17.06 23.70
N GLU A 256 28.51 18.01 24.61
CA GLU A 256 28.46 17.74 26.05
C GLU A 256 27.01 17.42 26.46
N VAL A 257 26.82 16.24 27.06
CA VAL A 257 25.50 15.87 27.60
C VAL A 257 25.27 16.62 28.90
N PRO A 258 24.18 17.42 29.04
CA PRO A 258 23.90 18.14 30.28
C PRO A 258 23.89 17.21 31.50
N LYS A 259 24.45 17.66 32.64
CA LYS A 259 24.52 16.84 33.87
C LYS A 259 23.15 16.33 34.35
N GLY A 260 22.10 17.12 34.12
CA GLY A 260 20.71 16.75 34.44
C GLY A 260 19.97 15.99 33.33
N GLY A 261 20.66 15.59 32.25
CA GLY A 261 20.06 15.00 31.06
C GLY A 261 19.52 16.04 30.07
N VAL A 262 19.34 15.63 28.82
CA VAL A 262 18.72 16.45 27.78
C VAL A 262 17.25 16.68 28.14
N LYS A 263 16.86 17.95 28.28
CA LYS A 263 15.49 18.31 28.62
C LYS A 263 14.53 17.96 27.49
N SER A 264 13.42 17.35 27.84
CA SER A 264 12.26 17.15 26.98
C SER A 264 10.99 17.27 27.81
N LEU A 265 9.87 17.62 27.17
CA LEU A 265 8.59 17.76 27.81
C LEU A 265 7.95 16.38 28.09
N PRO A 266 7.16 16.22 29.17
CA PRO A 266 6.56 14.94 29.52
C PRO A 266 5.44 14.52 28.57
N ASN A 267 5.10 13.23 28.58
CA ASN A 267 4.01 12.60 27.80
C ASN A 267 3.95 13.05 26.32
N PRO A 268 5.07 13.03 25.59
CA PRO A 268 5.14 13.49 24.20
C PRO A 268 4.16 12.78 23.27
N THR A 269 3.84 11.51 23.51
CA THR A 269 2.94 10.77 22.61
C THR A 269 1.50 11.25 22.73
N ALA A 270 1.08 11.68 23.93
CA ALA A 270 -0.23 12.29 24.16
C ALA A 270 -0.35 13.70 23.54
N ARG A 271 0.78 14.43 23.46
CA ARG A 271 0.85 15.76 22.81
C ARG A 271 0.72 15.67 21.28
N LEU A 272 1.10 14.53 20.70
CA LEU A 272 0.89 14.20 19.29
C LEU A 272 -0.47 13.53 19.01
N SER A 273 -1.18 13.07 20.05
CA SER A 273 -2.45 12.33 19.94
C SER A 273 -3.72 13.11 20.34
N GLY A 274 -3.70 14.45 20.43
CA GLY A 274 -4.86 15.24 20.89
C GLY A 274 -5.11 16.54 20.12
N LYS A 275 -6.31 16.63 19.52
CA LYS A 275 -7.05 17.78 18.90
C LYS A 275 -6.25 19.00 18.40
N PRO A 276 -6.52 19.48 17.17
CA PRO A 276 -5.73 20.54 16.53
C PRO A 276 -5.83 21.84 17.32
N LYS A 277 -4.67 22.38 17.74
CA LYS A 277 -4.50 23.78 18.11
C LYS A 277 -3.93 24.54 16.91
N PRO A 278 -4.30 25.83 16.75
CA PRO A 278 -4.28 26.53 15.48
C PRO A 278 -2.87 26.59 14.88
N ALA A 279 -2.80 26.34 13.58
CA ALA A 279 -1.57 26.38 12.81
C ALA A 279 -0.82 27.70 13.04
N PRO A 280 0.52 27.68 13.14
CA PRO A 280 1.30 28.90 13.03
C PRO A 280 1.00 29.55 11.67
N LYS A 281 0.54 30.81 11.69
CA LYS A 281 0.11 31.60 10.52
C LYS A 281 0.96 31.31 9.28
N GLY A 282 0.39 30.62 8.30
CA GLY A 282 0.97 30.48 6.97
C GLY A 282 1.38 31.85 6.41
N LYS A 283 2.55 31.93 5.80
CA LYS A 283 2.90 33.09 4.95
C LYS A 283 2.06 32.98 3.68
N LEU A 284 1.30 34.02 3.37
CA LEU A 284 0.55 34.13 2.11
C LEU A 284 1.44 33.82 0.91
N ALA A 285 0.84 33.25 -0.14
CA ALA A 285 1.56 32.91 -1.36
C ALA A 285 2.23 34.17 -1.97
N PRO A 286 3.43 34.05 -2.55
CA PRO A 286 4.14 35.19 -3.11
C PRO A 286 3.35 35.85 -4.26
N ALA A 287 2.93 37.11 -4.07
CA ALA A 287 2.18 37.88 -5.07
C ALA A 287 3.06 38.48 -6.20
N LYS A 288 4.36 38.19 -6.23
CA LYS A 288 5.39 38.95 -6.99
C LYS A 288 5.18 38.96 -8.51
N ASP A 289 4.31 38.11 -9.04
CA ASP A 289 4.00 38.04 -10.48
C ASP A 289 2.49 38.02 -10.78
N ALA A 290 1.64 38.21 -9.76
CA ALA A 290 0.19 38.14 -9.93
C ALA A 290 -0.38 39.45 -10.48
N LEU A 291 -1.28 39.36 -11.46
CA LEU A 291 -2.10 40.48 -11.92
C LEU A 291 -3.07 40.97 -10.84
N PHE A 292 -3.44 40.07 -9.92
CA PHE A 292 -4.22 40.37 -8.73
C PHE A 292 -3.85 39.41 -7.61
N ALA A 293 -3.79 39.90 -6.37
CA ALA A 293 -3.67 39.09 -5.18
C ALA A 293 -4.56 39.65 -4.07
N SER A 294 -5.46 38.82 -3.54
CA SER A 294 -6.28 39.21 -2.39
C SER A 294 -5.44 39.22 -1.10
N LYS A 295 -5.97 39.89 -0.06
CA LYS A 295 -5.61 39.55 1.32
C LYS A 295 -6.18 38.17 1.67
N LEU A 296 -5.80 37.63 2.83
CA LEU A 296 -6.40 36.43 3.38
C LEU A 296 -7.92 36.58 3.52
N ILE A 297 -8.68 35.62 3.00
CA ILE A 297 -10.13 35.56 3.12
C ILE A 297 -10.48 34.48 4.15
N THR A 298 -11.19 34.88 5.21
CA THR A 298 -11.72 33.96 6.24
C THR A 298 -13.19 34.30 6.51
N THR A 299 -13.86 33.55 7.39
CA THR A 299 -15.21 33.89 7.87
C THR A 299 -15.29 35.22 8.62
N ARG A 300 -14.16 35.82 9.02
CA ARG A 300 -14.09 37.18 9.56
C ARG A 300 -14.08 38.26 8.48
N THR A 301 -13.82 37.90 7.22
CA THR A 301 -13.88 38.83 6.09
C THR A 301 -15.33 39.22 5.83
N LYS A 302 -15.59 40.52 5.66
CA LYS A 302 -16.94 41.03 5.36
C LYS A 302 -17.53 40.28 4.16
N SER A 303 -18.73 39.74 4.33
CA SER A 303 -19.45 38.95 3.30
C SER A 303 -18.74 37.67 2.86
N HIS A 304 -17.72 37.19 3.59
CA HIS A 304 -16.89 36.03 3.28
C HIS A 304 -16.27 36.07 1.87
N ALA A 305 -16.08 37.26 1.31
CA ALA A 305 -15.69 37.43 -0.10
C ALA A 305 -14.87 38.71 -0.35
N VAL A 306 -14.27 38.77 -1.53
CA VAL A 306 -13.53 39.92 -2.06
C VAL A 306 -13.85 40.11 -3.55
N ASP A 307 -13.91 41.36 -3.99
CA ASP A 307 -13.98 41.67 -5.41
C ASP A 307 -12.61 41.51 -6.05
N VAL A 308 -12.56 40.73 -7.12
CA VAL A 308 -11.36 40.46 -7.91
C VAL A 308 -11.43 41.26 -9.20
N SER A 309 -10.36 42.03 -9.45
CA SER A 309 -10.22 42.85 -10.65
C SER A 309 -8.77 42.80 -11.14
N ALA A 310 -8.53 42.14 -12.26
CA ALA A 310 -7.20 42.01 -12.86
C ALA A 310 -7.16 42.65 -14.27
N LYS A 311 -6.08 43.36 -14.61
CA LYS A 311 -5.85 43.90 -15.96
C LYS A 311 -5.29 42.78 -16.84
N VAL A 312 -6.01 42.38 -17.90
CA VAL A 312 -5.65 41.25 -18.78
C VAL A 312 -5.44 41.68 -20.24
N LYS A 313 -5.21 42.99 -20.47
CA LYS A 313 -4.97 43.52 -21.82
C LYS A 313 -3.72 42.87 -22.42
N GLY A 314 -3.90 42.15 -23.54
CA GLY A 314 -2.82 41.46 -24.24
C GLY A 314 -2.44 40.08 -23.67
N ALA A 315 -3.09 39.63 -22.59
CA ALA A 315 -2.88 38.29 -22.05
C ALA A 315 -3.34 37.23 -23.07
N LYS A 316 -2.58 36.16 -23.28
CA LYS A 316 -2.98 35.02 -24.13
C LYS A 316 -3.54 33.86 -23.31
N GLU A 317 -3.17 33.80 -22.04
CA GLU A 317 -3.58 32.79 -21.08
C GLU A 317 -4.06 33.50 -19.81
N LEU A 318 -4.93 32.82 -19.06
CA LEU A 318 -5.45 33.30 -17.79
C LEU A 318 -5.40 32.15 -16.78
N TYR A 319 -4.80 32.40 -15.63
CA TYR A 319 -4.69 31.45 -14.52
C TYR A 319 -5.42 32.00 -13.31
N LEU A 320 -6.43 31.27 -12.84
CA LEU A 320 -7.14 31.54 -11.60
C LEU A 320 -6.63 30.60 -10.53
N VAL A 321 -6.13 31.13 -9.42
CA VAL A 321 -5.50 30.35 -8.35
C VAL A 321 -6.18 30.65 -7.02
N ILE A 322 -6.52 29.59 -6.29
CA ILE A 322 -6.91 29.67 -4.88
C ILE A 322 -5.80 29.02 -4.09
N ALA A 323 -5.06 29.80 -3.31
CA ALA A 323 -3.97 29.34 -2.46
C ALA A 323 -4.46 29.16 -1.01
N ASP A 324 -3.85 28.19 -0.31
CA ASP A 324 -3.98 28.02 1.14
C ASP A 324 -3.52 29.30 1.87
N GLY A 325 -4.30 29.71 2.85
CA GLY A 325 -4.14 30.95 3.58
C GLY A 325 -3.39 30.84 4.91
N ASP A 326 -3.36 29.68 5.56
CA ASP A 326 -2.85 29.54 6.92
C ASP A 326 -2.00 28.28 7.17
N GLY A 327 -1.73 27.49 6.13
CA GLY A 327 -0.93 26.27 6.19
C GLY A 327 -1.75 25.02 6.49
N SER A 328 -3.08 25.16 6.54
CA SER A 328 -4.04 24.09 6.66
C SER A 328 -5.09 24.23 5.57
N ILE A 329 -5.21 23.21 4.72
CA ILE A 329 -6.22 23.20 3.66
C ILE A 329 -7.61 22.75 4.14
N SER A 330 -7.82 22.61 5.45
CA SER A 330 -9.06 22.05 6.02
C SER A 330 -10.25 23.00 5.81
N CYS A 331 -11.30 22.53 5.14
CA CYS A 331 -12.52 23.31 4.87
C CYS A 331 -12.31 24.52 3.94
N ASP A 332 -11.24 24.53 3.14
CA ASP A 332 -10.88 25.63 2.23
C ASP A 332 -11.64 25.57 0.90
N TRP A 333 -12.96 25.59 0.97
CA TRP A 333 -13.81 25.56 -0.21
C TRP A 333 -14.11 27.00 -0.61
N ALA A 334 -13.94 27.29 -1.88
CA ALA A 334 -13.96 28.65 -2.37
C ALA A 334 -14.49 28.71 -3.80
N ASP A 335 -15.19 29.80 -4.07
CA ASP A 335 -15.88 30.03 -5.32
C ASP A 335 -15.27 31.23 -6.03
N TRP A 336 -14.97 31.06 -7.31
CA TRP A 336 -14.95 32.15 -8.27
C TRP A 336 -16.39 32.44 -8.68
N ALA A 337 -17.06 33.34 -7.98
CA ALA A 337 -18.44 33.74 -8.27
C ALA A 337 -18.48 34.76 -9.42
N GLU A 338 -19.36 34.50 -10.38
CA GLU A 338 -19.62 35.34 -11.56
C GLU A 338 -18.35 35.78 -12.33
N PRO A 339 -17.40 34.85 -12.63
CA PRO A 339 -16.15 35.19 -13.27
C PRO A 339 -16.40 35.58 -14.73
N ARG A 340 -15.86 36.73 -15.14
CA ARG A 340 -16.12 37.31 -16.47
C ARG A 340 -14.96 38.15 -17.00
N LEU A 341 -14.85 38.18 -18.31
CA LEU A 341 -13.89 38.99 -19.06
C LEU A 341 -14.62 40.18 -19.70
N VAL A 342 -14.02 41.36 -19.63
CA VAL A 342 -14.56 42.61 -20.20
C VAL A 342 -13.66 43.09 -21.32
N ASP A 343 -14.23 43.37 -22.49
CA ASP A 343 -13.49 43.91 -23.65
C ASP A 343 -13.37 45.45 -23.66
N GLU A 344 -12.63 46.00 -24.62
CA GLU A 344 -12.45 47.45 -24.81
C GLU A 344 -13.77 48.23 -25.01
N LYS A 345 -14.85 47.56 -25.39
CA LYS A 345 -16.19 48.16 -25.58
C LYS A 345 -17.11 47.96 -24.37
N GLY A 346 -16.61 47.34 -23.30
CA GLY A 346 -17.39 47.04 -22.10
C GLY A 346 -18.27 45.78 -22.22
N LYS A 347 -18.13 44.98 -23.27
CA LYS A 347 -18.88 43.72 -23.41
C LYS A 347 -18.31 42.68 -22.45
N GLU A 348 -19.17 42.08 -21.63
CA GLU A 348 -18.81 41.00 -20.72
C GLU A 348 -18.97 39.62 -21.38
N THR A 349 -18.02 38.73 -21.15
CA THR A 349 -18.08 37.30 -21.50
C THR A 349 -17.92 36.48 -20.23
N LYS A 350 -18.87 35.61 -19.91
CA LYS A 350 -18.75 34.72 -18.74
C LYS A 350 -17.61 33.74 -18.97
N LEU A 351 -16.78 33.55 -17.94
CA LEU A 351 -15.69 32.60 -18.02
C LEU A 351 -16.20 31.14 -17.98
N THR A 352 -17.40 30.92 -17.42
CA THR A 352 -18.09 29.63 -17.43
C THR A 352 -18.57 29.18 -18.80
N ASP A 353 -18.66 30.11 -19.77
CA ASP A 353 -19.04 29.80 -21.16
C ASP A 353 -17.79 29.42 -22.00
N LEU A 354 -16.59 29.58 -21.43
CA LEU A 354 -15.33 29.17 -22.04
C LEU A 354 -14.88 27.82 -21.49
N LYS A 355 -14.26 27.00 -22.34
CA LYS A 355 -13.63 25.75 -21.92
C LYS A 355 -12.22 26.05 -21.40
N TRP A 356 -11.94 25.70 -20.15
CA TRP A 356 -10.57 25.75 -19.63
C TRP A 356 -9.68 24.70 -20.33
N LYS A 357 -8.37 24.98 -20.42
CA LYS A 357 -7.36 24.04 -20.90
C LYS A 357 -7.04 22.99 -19.85
N SER A 358 -6.96 23.39 -18.59
CA SER A 358 -6.77 22.47 -17.45
C SER A 358 -7.31 23.10 -16.17
N ALA A 359 -7.80 22.26 -15.26
CA ALA A 359 -8.20 22.68 -13.93
C ALA A 359 -7.74 21.63 -12.90
N SER A 360 -7.13 22.09 -11.82
CA SER A 360 -6.72 21.26 -10.69
C SER A 360 -7.18 21.89 -9.38
N THR A 361 -7.41 21.08 -8.36
CA THR A 361 -7.77 21.53 -7.02
C THR A 361 -7.16 20.62 -5.97
N GLY A 362 -6.91 21.14 -4.76
CA GLY A 362 -6.24 20.37 -3.70
C GLY A 362 -7.07 19.20 -3.17
N TRP A 363 -8.40 19.28 -3.25
CA TRP A 363 -9.33 18.23 -2.84
C TRP A 363 -10.64 18.35 -3.64
N GLY A 364 -11.28 17.21 -3.92
CA GLY A 364 -12.49 17.15 -4.75
C GLY A 364 -12.24 17.41 -6.23
N ARG A 365 -13.27 17.87 -6.95
CA ARG A 365 -13.19 18.26 -8.37
C ARG A 365 -13.60 19.72 -8.51
N VAL A 366 -12.94 20.44 -9.43
CA VAL A 366 -13.36 21.79 -9.82
C VAL A 366 -14.76 21.71 -10.44
N GLY A 367 -15.73 22.39 -9.83
CA GLY A 367 -17.13 22.36 -10.22
C GLY A 367 -17.49 23.57 -11.08
N LEU A 368 -18.05 23.33 -12.26
CA LEU A 368 -18.67 24.38 -13.07
C LEU A 368 -20.11 24.59 -12.58
N ASN A 369 -20.44 25.79 -12.10
CA ASN A 369 -21.73 26.15 -11.50
C ASN A 369 -22.13 25.29 -10.29
N LYS A 370 -21.17 24.58 -9.70
CA LYS A 370 -21.33 23.70 -8.54
C LYS A 370 -20.11 23.85 -7.65
N ASN A 371 -20.29 23.68 -6.35
CA ASN A 371 -19.17 23.58 -5.42
C ASN A 371 -18.46 22.23 -5.60
N ILE A 372 -17.41 21.99 -4.80
CA ILE A 372 -16.57 20.80 -4.92
C ILE A 372 -17.23 19.46 -4.54
N GLN A 373 -18.44 19.51 -3.96
CA GLN A 373 -19.29 18.35 -3.69
C GLN A 373 -20.47 18.23 -4.67
N GLY A 374 -20.49 19.04 -5.73
CA GLY A 374 -21.56 19.01 -6.72
C GLY A 374 -22.86 19.74 -6.29
N GLN A 375 -22.85 20.45 -5.16
CA GLN A 375 -23.98 21.24 -4.67
C GLN A 375 -24.00 22.66 -5.29
N PRO A 376 -25.12 23.39 -5.22
CA PRO A 376 -25.17 24.78 -5.69
C PRO A 376 -24.17 25.68 -4.96
N LEU A 377 -23.48 26.54 -5.71
CA LEU A 377 -22.52 27.52 -5.20
C LEU A 377 -23.21 28.51 -4.24
N ARG A 378 -22.65 28.71 -3.04
CA ARG A 378 -23.21 29.63 -2.04
C ARG A 378 -22.10 30.32 -1.26
N ILE A 379 -22.17 31.65 -1.14
CA ILE A 379 -21.24 32.45 -0.34
C ILE A 379 -22.04 33.22 0.71
N ALA A 380 -21.65 33.10 1.98
CA ALA A 380 -22.30 33.76 3.11
C ALA A 380 -23.83 33.57 3.15
N GLY A 381 -24.30 32.37 2.81
CA GLY A 381 -25.71 31.96 2.77
C GLY A 381 -26.44 32.34 1.48
N LYS A 382 -25.84 33.17 0.61
CA LYS A 382 -26.46 33.64 -0.64
C LYS A 382 -26.06 32.74 -1.81
N ALA A 383 -27.03 32.40 -2.66
CA ALA A 383 -26.78 31.66 -3.88
C ALA A 383 -25.90 32.46 -4.86
N VAL A 384 -24.99 31.76 -5.53
CA VAL A 384 -24.19 32.29 -6.64
C VAL A 384 -24.79 31.77 -7.95
N PRO A 385 -25.26 32.64 -8.86
CA PRO A 385 -25.99 32.21 -10.06
C PRO A 385 -25.16 31.35 -11.03
N TYR A 386 -23.87 31.67 -11.17
CA TYR A 386 -22.91 30.92 -11.96
C TYR A 386 -21.49 31.18 -11.44
N GLY A 387 -20.59 30.23 -11.61
CA GLY A 387 -19.24 30.35 -11.07
C GLY A 387 -18.45 29.07 -11.20
N ILE A 388 -17.29 29.06 -10.54
CA ILE A 388 -16.40 27.91 -10.52
C ILE A 388 -16.03 27.62 -9.06
N GLY A 389 -16.49 26.49 -8.53
CA GLY A 389 -16.18 26.04 -7.18
C GLY A 389 -14.91 25.20 -7.15
N ALA A 390 -14.03 25.46 -6.19
CA ALA A 390 -12.78 24.74 -6.02
C ALA A 390 -12.35 24.69 -4.55
N HIS A 391 -11.44 23.78 -4.22
CA HIS A 391 -10.70 23.77 -2.98
C HIS A 391 -9.39 24.55 -3.13
N ALA A 392 -8.85 25.10 -2.03
CA ALA A 392 -7.53 25.71 -2.01
C ALA A 392 -6.43 24.76 -2.53
N ASN A 393 -5.34 25.37 -2.98
CA ASN A 393 -4.33 24.80 -3.87
C ASN A 393 -4.90 24.40 -5.23
N SER A 394 -5.75 25.27 -5.79
CA SER A 394 -6.30 25.10 -7.14
C SER A 394 -5.64 26.01 -8.17
N VAL A 395 -5.62 25.54 -9.41
CA VAL A 395 -5.20 26.28 -10.60
C VAL A 395 -6.18 25.97 -11.73
N ILE A 396 -6.85 27.00 -12.23
CA ILE A 396 -7.74 26.90 -13.40
C ILE A 396 -7.12 27.72 -14.52
N HIS A 397 -6.77 27.05 -15.61
CA HIS A 397 -6.03 27.62 -16.72
C HIS A 397 -6.91 27.71 -17.98
N TYR A 398 -7.07 28.92 -18.50
CA TYR A 398 -7.72 29.22 -19.75
C TYR A 398 -6.72 29.70 -20.81
N VAL A 399 -6.90 29.23 -22.05
CA VAL A 399 -6.32 29.88 -23.23
C VAL A 399 -7.37 30.81 -23.79
N LEU A 400 -7.05 32.10 -23.92
CA LEU A 400 -8.00 33.10 -24.39
C LEU A 400 -8.17 33.05 -25.93
N PRO A 401 -9.37 33.34 -26.48
CA PRO A 401 -9.63 33.24 -27.91
C PRO A 401 -8.70 34.12 -28.76
N LYS A 402 -8.06 33.56 -29.78
CA LYS A 402 -7.10 34.29 -30.62
C LYS A 402 -7.71 35.59 -31.17
N GLY A 403 -7.05 36.73 -30.95
CA GLY A 403 -7.51 38.04 -31.41
C GLY A 403 -8.55 38.74 -30.52
N HIS A 404 -8.83 38.22 -29.32
CA HIS A 404 -9.73 38.88 -28.37
C HIS A 404 -9.25 40.30 -27.99
N LYS A 405 -10.22 41.14 -27.57
CA LYS A 405 -9.96 42.50 -27.06
C LYS A 405 -10.24 42.65 -25.56
N TYR A 406 -10.20 41.56 -24.80
CA TYR A 406 -10.34 41.60 -23.33
C TYR A 406 -9.28 42.48 -22.67
N VAL A 407 -9.72 43.37 -21.78
CA VAL A 407 -8.88 44.30 -21.01
C VAL A 407 -8.94 44.06 -19.51
N LYS A 408 -10.03 43.46 -19.00
CA LYS A 408 -10.25 43.26 -17.56
C LYS A 408 -10.84 41.88 -17.28
N PHE A 409 -10.37 41.23 -16.22
CA PHE A 409 -11.04 40.10 -15.58
C PHE A 409 -11.70 40.58 -14.29
N LEU A 410 -12.96 40.18 -14.10
CA LEU A 410 -13.79 40.50 -12.94
C LEU A 410 -14.35 39.20 -12.35
N ALA A 411 -14.33 39.09 -11.03
CA ALA A 411 -15.03 38.03 -10.29
C ALA A 411 -15.26 38.46 -8.85
N ARG A 412 -16.06 37.69 -8.11
CA ARG A 412 -16.13 37.76 -6.65
C ARG A 412 -15.55 36.46 -6.10
N GLY A 413 -14.39 36.54 -5.45
CA GLY A 413 -13.78 35.38 -4.79
C GLY A 413 -14.32 35.25 -3.38
N GLY A 414 -14.98 34.15 -3.03
CA GLY A 414 -15.51 33.96 -1.68
C GLY A 414 -15.45 32.53 -1.17
N LEU A 415 -15.65 32.37 0.13
CA LEU A 415 -15.72 31.06 0.77
C LEU A 415 -17.06 30.39 0.44
N ASP A 416 -17.00 29.18 -0.10
CA ASP A 416 -18.21 28.38 -0.32
C ASP A 416 -18.76 27.92 1.03
N ASN A 417 -20.08 27.98 1.19
CA ASN A 417 -20.76 27.57 2.41
C ASN A 417 -20.50 26.11 2.77
N GLY A 418 -20.24 25.24 1.78
CA GLY A 418 -19.85 23.86 2.03
C GLY A 418 -18.58 23.74 2.85
N GLY A 419 -17.61 24.65 2.68
CA GLY A 419 -16.42 24.74 3.55
C GLY A 419 -16.66 25.60 4.78
N SER A 420 -17.23 26.80 4.61
CA SER A 420 -17.34 27.78 5.71
C SER A 420 -18.33 27.39 6.81
N ASN A 421 -19.24 26.46 6.56
CA ASN A 421 -20.19 25.97 7.58
C ASN A 421 -19.59 24.83 8.42
N GLN A 422 -18.48 24.24 7.99
CA GLN A 422 -17.79 23.18 8.74
C GLN A 422 -16.98 23.79 9.88
N GLN A 423 -16.93 23.08 11.02
CA GLN A 423 -16.10 23.46 12.18
C GLN A 423 -16.31 24.92 12.64
N GLY A 424 -17.55 25.41 12.54
CA GLY A 424 -17.91 26.80 12.87
C GLY A 424 -17.24 27.86 11.98
N GLY A 425 -16.71 27.47 10.82
CA GLY A 425 -16.02 28.35 9.88
C GLY A 425 -14.65 28.83 10.35
N SER A 426 -14.12 28.22 11.41
CA SER A 426 -12.85 28.61 12.03
C SER A 426 -11.62 28.08 11.29
N ALA A 427 -11.80 27.04 10.46
CA ALA A 427 -10.73 26.35 9.74
C ALA A 427 -10.51 26.85 8.30
N THR A 428 -11.44 27.64 7.74
CA THR A 428 -11.38 28.04 6.33
C THR A 428 -10.59 29.34 6.12
N SER A 429 -9.56 29.29 5.29
CA SER A 429 -8.69 30.42 4.98
C SER A 429 -8.08 30.30 3.58
N VAL A 430 -8.39 31.25 2.69
CA VAL A 430 -7.91 31.20 1.30
C VAL A 430 -7.39 32.53 0.78
N GLN A 431 -6.55 32.49 -0.25
CA GLN A 431 -6.11 33.65 -1.01
C GLN A 431 -6.41 33.47 -2.50
N PHE A 432 -7.03 34.48 -3.12
CA PHE A 432 -7.32 34.50 -4.55
C PHE A 432 -6.22 35.23 -5.31
N LEU A 433 -5.70 34.60 -6.37
CA LEU A 433 -4.64 35.12 -7.21
C LEU A 433 -5.02 34.97 -8.69
N VAL A 434 -4.59 35.91 -9.52
CA VAL A 434 -4.81 35.88 -10.98
C VAL A 434 -3.49 36.14 -11.70
N PHE A 435 -3.18 35.35 -12.73
CA PHE A 435 -1.98 35.50 -13.55
C PHE A 435 -2.30 35.44 -15.06
N ASP A 436 -1.47 36.06 -15.88
CA ASP A 436 -1.45 35.96 -17.35
C ASP A 436 -0.35 35.03 -17.90
N LYS A 437 0.42 34.43 -16.99
CA LYS A 437 1.51 33.49 -17.25
C LYS A 437 1.51 32.42 -16.16
N PRO A 438 2.08 31.23 -16.40
CA PRO A 438 2.18 30.20 -15.38
C PRO A 438 2.81 30.74 -14.08
N PRO A 439 2.17 30.57 -12.91
CA PRO A 439 2.71 31.05 -11.63
C PRO A 439 4.02 30.34 -11.26
N SER A 440 5.06 31.11 -10.99
CA SER A 440 6.45 30.63 -10.77
C SER A 440 6.65 29.79 -9.50
N PHE A 441 5.81 29.99 -8.47
CA PHE A 441 5.85 29.25 -7.20
C PHE A 441 5.00 27.98 -7.21
N ILE A 442 4.15 27.80 -8.24
CA ILE A 442 3.41 26.56 -8.47
C ILE A 442 4.18 25.83 -9.56
N SER A 443 5.30 25.19 -9.19
CA SER A 443 5.81 24.10 -10.00
C SER A 443 4.66 23.11 -10.13
N ILE A 444 4.08 23.06 -11.33
CA ILE A 444 2.82 22.40 -11.64
C ILE A 444 2.70 21.10 -10.86
N ALA A 445 1.66 21.05 -10.05
CA ALA A 445 0.95 19.87 -9.60
C ALA A 445 1.19 18.66 -10.53
N ARG A 446 2.27 17.92 -10.27
CA ARG A 446 2.42 16.50 -10.62
C ARG A 446 1.86 15.62 -9.50
N SER A 447 1.05 16.20 -8.62
CA SER A 447 0.08 15.46 -7.83
C SER A 447 -0.99 14.93 -8.80
N ALA A 448 -0.78 13.71 -9.29
CA ALA A 448 -1.93 12.85 -9.55
C ALA A 448 -2.83 12.91 -8.30
N PRO A 449 -4.16 12.90 -8.46
CA PRO A 449 -5.07 12.93 -7.33
C PRO A 449 -4.65 11.84 -6.35
N LYS A 450 -4.33 12.22 -5.11
CA LYS A 450 -4.38 11.28 -4.00
C LYS A 450 -5.77 10.68 -4.02
N ALA A 451 -5.85 9.35 -3.95
CA ALA A 451 -7.12 8.67 -3.74
C ALA A 451 -7.89 9.40 -2.62
N PRO A 452 -9.16 9.75 -2.84
CA PRO A 452 -9.91 10.51 -1.87
C PRO A 452 -9.98 9.76 -0.54
N PRO A 453 -10.03 10.47 0.61
CA PRO A 453 -10.39 9.85 1.86
C PRO A 453 -11.72 9.09 1.70
N SER A 454 -11.79 7.89 2.25
CA SER A 454 -12.99 7.04 2.27
C SER A 454 -14.21 7.87 2.70
N GLY A 455 -15.14 8.15 1.78
CA GLY A 455 -16.40 8.84 2.09
C GLY A 455 -17.01 9.77 1.03
N ALA A 456 -16.41 9.98 -0.15
CA ALA A 456 -16.95 10.92 -1.15
C ALA A 456 -17.09 10.40 -2.59
N ILE A 457 -16.73 9.15 -2.87
CA ILE A 457 -17.04 8.49 -4.15
C ILE A 457 -17.93 7.29 -3.81
N ASP A 458 -19.18 7.35 -4.24
CA ASP A 458 -20.15 6.25 -4.10
C ASP A 458 -19.77 5.06 -5.00
N HIS A 459 -19.32 5.32 -6.23
CA HIS A 459 -18.75 4.33 -7.16
C HIS A 459 -17.84 5.04 -8.19
N TYR A 460 -16.96 4.28 -8.86
CA TYR A 460 -16.12 4.83 -9.93
C TYR A 460 -17.00 5.26 -11.12
N PRO A 461 -16.91 6.51 -11.62
CA PRO A 461 -17.79 6.97 -12.68
C PRO A 461 -17.58 6.18 -13.99
N PRO A 462 -18.63 5.58 -14.58
CA PRO A 462 -18.48 4.77 -15.79
C PRO A 462 -17.87 5.53 -16.97
N ASN A 463 -18.14 6.84 -17.07
CA ASN A 463 -17.60 7.70 -18.13
C ASN A 463 -16.10 8.03 -18.00
N GLU A 464 -15.45 7.63 -16.91
CA GLU A 464 -13.99 7.69 -16.79
C GLU A 464 -13.31 6.41 -17.32
N LEU A 465 -14.08 5.36 -17.59
CA LEU A 465 -13.59 4.17 -18.27
C LEU A 465 -13.55 4.45 -19.78
N VAL A 466 -12.37 4.25 -20.37
CA VAL A 466 -12.11 4.45 -21.79
C VAL A 466 -12.29 3.12 -22.51
N LEU A 467 -13.22 3.12 -23.46
CA LEU A 467 -13.42 2.09 -24.46
C LEU A 467 -12.74 2.55 -25.76
N PRO A 468 -11.71 1.85 -26.26
CA PRO A 468 -11.08 2.20 -27.54
C PRO A 468 -11.99 1.94 -28.75
N GLU A 469 -12.93 1.01 -28.59
CA GLU A 469 -13.89 0.58 -29.60
C GLU A 469 -15.15 1.45 -29.59
N GLU A 470 -15.57 1.95 -30.76
CA GLU A 470 -16.78 2.76 -30.89
C GLU A 470 -18.06 1.94 -30.69
N GLY A 471 -19.14 2.59 -30.23
CA GLY A 471 -20.46 1.95 -30.07
C GLY A 471 -20.62 1.04 -28.85
N LEU A 472 -19.64 1.02 -27.94
CA LEU A 472 -19.77 0.40 -26.62
C LEU A 472 -20.04 1.47 -25.56
N GLU A 473 -20.80 1.10 -24.51
CA GLU A 473 -20.99 1.93 -23.32
C GLU A 473 -20.73 1.13 -22.04
N VAL A 474 -20.41 1.84 -20.95
CA VAL A 474 -20.33 1.25 -19.61
C VAL A 474 -21.38 1.89 -18.73
N THR A 475 -22.19 1.07 -18.08
CA THR A 475 -23.23 1.48 -17.13
C THR A 475 -23.01 0.79 -15.78
N LEU A 476 -23.50 1.40 -14.71
CA LEU A 476 -23.48 0.79 -13.38
C LEU A 476 -24.67 -0.18 -13.28
N TRP A 477 -24.40 -1.49 -13.22
CA TRP A 477 -25.45 -2.50 -13.04
C TRP A 477 -25.82 -2.74 -11.57
N ALA A 478 -24.84 -2.86 -10.67
CA ALA A 478 -25.06 -3.07 -9.24
C ALA A 478 -23.93 -2.46 -8.38
N LYS A 479 -24.23 -2.14 -7.12
CA LYS A 479 -23.27 -1.67 -6.12
C LYS A 479 -23.71 -2.03 -4.70
N SER A 480 -22.85 -1.78 -3.71
CA SER A 480 -23.25 -1.82 -2.30
C SER A 480 -24.46 -0.89 -2.05
N PRO A 481 -25.44 -1.30 -1.21
CA PRO A 481 -25.37 -2.43 -0.28
C PRO A 481 -25.86 -3.79 -0.81
N LEU A 482 -26.11 -3.96 -2.13
CA LEU A 482 -26.57 -5.24 -2.69
C LEU A 482 -25.56 -6.37 -2.44
N PHE A 483 -24.28 -6.04 -2.53
CA PHE A 483 -23.16 -6.91 -2.18
C PHE A 483 -21.99 -6.07 -1.67
N TYR A 484 -21.01 -6.73 -1.07
CA TYR A 484 -19.74 -6.15 -0.63
C TYR A 484 -18.57 -6.89 -1.29
N ASN A 485 -17.35 -6.69 -0.80
CA ASN A 485 -16.06 -7.19 -1.31
C ASN A 485 -16.13 -8.47 -2.17
N PRO A 486 -16.38 -8.37 -3.50
CA PRO A 486 -16.55 -9.53 -4.36
C PRO A 486 -15.19 -10.16 -4.70
N THR A 487 -15.09 -11.48 -4.60
CA THR A 487 -13.86 -12.24 -4.90
C THR A 487 -13.95 -13.05 -6.19
N ASN A 488 -15.16 -13.48 -6.55
CA ASN A 488 -15.52 -14.18 -7.78
C ASN A 488 -17.05 -14.12 -7.99
N MET A 489 -17.53 -14.34 -9.22
CA MET A 489 -18.96 -14.34 -9.53
C MET A 489 -19.31 -15.29 -10.68
N ASP A 490 -20.57 -15.72 -10.74
CA ASP A 490 -21.13 -16.47 -11.87
C ASP A 490 -22.57 -16.03 -12.17
N ILE A 491 -23.08 -16.38 -13.36
CA ILE A 491 -24.41 -16.00 -13.83
C ILE A 491 -25.25 -17.27 -14.03
N ASP A 492 -26.42 -17.33 -13.40
CA ASP A 492 -27.32 -18.47 -13.58
C ASP A 492 -28.22 -18.35 -14.81
N TYR A 493 -28.97 -19.42 -15.10
CA TYR A 493 -29.87 -19.49 -16.27
C TYR A 493 -31.03 -18.47 -16.26
N LYS A 494 -31.28 -17.80 -15.12
CA LYS A 494 -32.27 -16.72 -14.99
C LYS A 494 -31.64 -15.33 -15.18
N GLY A 495 -30.33 -15.24 -15.38
CA GLY A 495 -29.59 -13.99 -15.48
C GLY A 495 -29.26 -13.34 -14.14
N ARG A 496 -29.42 -14.07 -13.01
CA ARG A 496 -29.03 -13.56 -11.68
C ARG A 496 -27.53 -13.71 -11.51
N ILE A 497 -26.90 -12.72 -10.85
CA ILE A 497 -25.46 -12.76 -10.54
C ILE A 497 -25.25 -13.31 -9.13
N TRP A 498 -24.47 -14.37 -9.03
CA TRP A 498 -24.07 -14.99 -7.78
C TRP A 498 -22.65 -14.56 -7.42
N VAL A 499 -22.48 -13.97 -6.24
CA VAL A 499 -21.22 -13.36 -5.80
C VAL A 499 -20.68 -14.06 -4.57
N ALA A 500 -19.43 -14.51 -4.65
CA ALA A 500 -18.64 -14.85 -3.48
C ALA A 500 -18.07 -13.58 -2.84
N GLU A 501 -18.32 -13.36 -1.54
CA GLU A 501 -17.76 -12.23 -0.80
C GLU A 501 -16.53 -12.63 0.03
N GLY A 502 -15.56 -11.73 0.21
CA GLY A 502 -14.35 -11.97 1.02
C GLY A 502 -14.06 -10.90 2.06
N ARG A 503 -14.98 -10.66 3.01
CA ARG A 503 -14.83 -9.63 4.04
C ARG A 503 -13.88 -10.02 5.17
N ASN A 504 -13.60 -11.31 5.36
CA ASN A 504 -12.70 -11.82 6.41
C ASN A 504 -11.26 -12.10 5.94
N TYR A 505 -10.90 -11.68 4.72
CA TYR A 505 -9.56 -11.85 4.16
C TYR A 505 -8.45 -11.29 5.07
N ARG A 506 -7.33 -12.02 5.19
CA ARG A 506 -6.12 -11.67 5.97
C ARG A 506 -6.36 -11.21 7.42
N GLY A 507 -7.35 -11.79 8.09
CA GLY A 507 -7.54 -11.64 9.54
C GLY A 507 -8.31 -10.40 9.96
N ALA A 508 -8.92 -9.68 9.02
CA ALA A 508 -9.75 -8.50 9.31
C ALA A 508 -11.01 -8.81 10.14
N ARG A 509 -11.41 -10.10 10.26
CA ARG A 509 -12.57 -10.63 11.03
C ARG A 509 -13.76 -9.66 11.10
N ARG A 510 -14.16 -9.13 9.95
CA ARG A 510 -15.23 -8.11 9.82
C ARG A 510 -16.63 -8.72 9.91
N ALA A 511 -16.75 -10.01 9.66
CA ALA A 511 -18.01 -10.77 9.73
C ALA A 511 -17.79 -12.03 10.58
N PRO A 512 -18.17 -12.04 11.88
CA PRO A 512 -17.92 -13.18 12.77
C PRO A 512 -18.63 -14.46 12.33
N ASP A 513 -19.75 -14.34 11.62
CA ASP A 513 -20.55 -15.46 11.10
C ASP A 513 -19.95 -16.08 9.82
N GLY A 514 -18.79 -15.59 9.39
CA GLY A 514 -18.12 -15.99 8.15
C GLY A 514 -18.55 -15.14 6.95
N ASP A 515 -17.85 -15.37 5.84
CA ASP A 515 -18.21 -14.79 4.54
C ASP A 515 -19.38 -15.55 3.90
N ARG A 516 -19.88 -15.08 2.75
CA ARG A 516 -21.18 -15.50 2.21
C ARG A 516 -21.21 -15.54 0.68
N ILE A 517 -22.16 -16.30 0.16
CA ILE A 517 -22.60 -16.22 -1.25
C ILE A 517 -23.88 -15.40 -1.30
N VAL A 518 -23.92 -14.39 -2.18
CA VAL A 518 -25.05 -13.48 -2.37
C VAL A 518 -25.59 -13.62 -3.78
N VAL A 519 -26.91 -13.63 -3.93
CA VAL A 519 -27.60 -13.61 -5.22
C VAL A 519 -28.12 -12.20 -5.46
N ILE A 520 -27.85 -11.64 -6.63
CA ILE A 520 -28.23 -10.29 -7.04
C ILE A 520 -29.12 -10.40 -8.28
N GLU A 521 -30.23 -9.67 -8.29
CA GLU A 521 -31.26 -9.77 -9.31
C GLU A 521 -31.77 -8.38 -9.73
N ASP A 522 -31.98 -8.24 -11.04
CA ASP A 522 -32.79 -7.18 -11.67
C ASP A 522 -34.18 -7.79 -11.93
N LYS A 523 -35.16 -7.44 -11.10
CA LYS A 523 -36.48 -8.08 -11.11
C LYS A 523 -37.41 -7.44 -12.13
N ASP A 524 -37.20 -6.17 -12.46
CA ASP A 524 -38.03 -5.44 -13.41
C ASP A 524 -37.45 -5.41 -14.82
N GLY A 525 -36.22 -5.91 -15.01
CA GLY A 525 -35.55 -6.04 -16.30
C GLY A 525 -35.11 -4.70 -16.88
N ASN A 526 -34.92 -3.68 -16.04
CA ASN A 526 -34.56 -2.33 -16.48
C ASN A 526 -33.07 -2.14 -16.78
N GLY A 527 -32.25 -3.18 -16.58
CA GLY A 527 -30.80 -3.16 -16.77
C GLY A 527 -30.02 -2.70 -15.53
N THR A 528 -30.65 -2.68 -14.35
CA THR A 528 -30.04 -2.33 -13.06
C THR A 528 -30.56 -3.29 -11.99
N ALA A 529 -29.67 -3.84 -11.18
CA ALA A 529 -30.09 -4.69 -10.06
C ALA A 529 -30.85 -3.89 -9.00
N ASP A 530 -31.98 -4.44 -8.53
CA ASP A 530 -32.84 -3.83 -7.52
C ASP A 530 -32.89 -4.64 -6.22
N SER A 531 -32.43 -5.89 -6.24
CA SER A 531 -32.53 -6.77 -5.08
C SER A 531 -31.35 -7.71 -4.94
N SER A 532 -31.14 -8.14 -3.70
CA SER A 532 -30.11 -9.09 -3.32
C SER A 532 -30.56 -9.88 -2.10
N HIS A 533 -30.17 -11.15 -2.01
CA HIS A 533 -30.35 -11.97 -0.82
C HIS A 533 -29.17 -12.94 -0.64
N VAL A 534 -28.99 -13.42 0.58
CA VAL A 534 -27.93 -14.38 0.90
C VAL A 534 -28.40 -15.78 0.49
N PHE A 535 -27.59 -16.50 -0.28
CA PHE A 535 -27.80 -17.93 -0.52
C PHE A 535 -27.31 -18.73 0.69
N VAL A 536 -26.04 -18.59 1.06
CA VAL A 536 -25.43 -19.28 2.20
C VAL A 536 -24.39 -18.39 2.88
N GLN A 537 -24.29 -18.51 4.20
CA GLN A 537 -23.26 -17.88 5.03
C GLN A 537 -22.82 -18.88 6.10
N GLU A 538 -21.51 -19.10 6.22
CA GLU A 538 -20.99 -20.04 7.22
C GLU A 538 -19.60 -19.63 7.72
N THR A 539 -19.30 -19.93 8.98
CA THR A 539 -18.04 -19.54 9.65
C THR A 539 -16.78 -20.10 8.99
N GLY A 540 -16.92 -21.19 8.22
CA GLY A 540 -15.84 -21.77 7.42
C GLY A 540 -15.44 -20.91 6.21
N PHE A 541 -16.30 -19.99 5.77
CA PHE A 541 -16.02 -19.08 4.68
C PHE A 541 -15.14 -17.93 5.16
N ILE A 542 -13.90 -17.93 4.68
CA ILE A 542 -12.88 -16.94 4.97
C ILE A 542 -12.27 -16.55 3.64
N SER A 543 -12.97 -15.67 2.93
CA SER A 543 -12.68 -15.24 1.56
C SER A 543 -12.71 -16.38 0.54
N PRO A 544 -13.88 -17.01 0.29
CA PRO A 544 -14.04 -17.95 -0.83
C PRO A 544 -13.58 -17.29 -2.13
N LEU A 545 -12.86 -18.01 -2.99
CA LEU A 545 -12.16 -17.44 -4.16
C LEU A 545 -12.70 -17.93 -5.51
N GLY A 546 -13.76 -18.74 -5.51
CA GLY A 546 -14.36 -19.27 -6.74
C GLY A 546 -15.81 -19.68 -6.51
N ILE A 547 -16.65 -19.44 -7.51
CA ILE A 547 -18.04 -19.89 -7.55
C ILE A 547 -18.41 -20.32 -8.97
N ALA A 548 -19.16 -21.43 -9.09
CA ALA A 548 -19.87 -21.80 -10.32
C ALA A 548 -21.30 -22.21 -9.97
N VAL A 549 -22.26 -21.84 -10.82
CA VAL A 549 -23.68 -22.14 -10.66
C VAL A 549 -24.19 -22.85 -11.91
N VAL A 550 -24.49 -24.13 -11.75
CA VAL A 550 -25.04 -24.96 -12.83
C VAL A 550 -26.29 -25.67 -12.35
N ASP A 551 -27.39 -25.42 -13.04
CA ASP A 551 -28.71 -25.94 -12.68
C ASP A 551 -29.08 -25.62 -11.22
N ASN A 552 -29.09 -26.62 -10.33
CA ASN A 552 -29.34 -26.43 -8.90
C ASN A 552 -28.11 -26.73 -8.03
N ARG A 553 -26.92 -26.81 -8.63
CA ARG A 553 -25.65 -27.05 -7.93
C ARG A 553 -24.80 -25.77 -7.91
N ILE A 554 -24.38 -25.39 -6.72
CA ILE A 554 -23.52 -24.23 -6.47
C ILE A 554 -22.20 -24.76 -5.95
N ILE A 555 -21.13 -24.59 -6.72
CA ILE A 555 -19.79 -25.06 -6.41
C ILE A 555 -18.97 -23.89 -5.88
N VAL A 556 -18.36 -24.03 -4.70
CA VAL A 556 -17.62 -22.96 -4.02
C VAL A 556 -16.22 -23.44 -3.66
N SER A 557 -15.23 -22.64 -4.02
CA SER A 557 -13.83 -22.85 -3.65
C SER A 557 -13.51 -22.11 -2.35
N GLN A 558 -13.38 -22.85 -1.25
CA GLN A 558 -12.97 -22.33 0.07
C GLN A 558 -11.95 -23.28 0.69
N PRO A 559 -10.64 -23.01 0.57
CA PRO A 559 -9.62 -23.90 1.08
C PRO A 559 -9.82 -24.19 2.58
N PRO A 560 -9.71 -25.46 3.00
CA PRO A 560 -9.09 -26.57 2.28
C PRO A 560 -10.02 -27.35 1.33
N ASP A 561 -11.25 -26.89 1.12
CA ASP A 561 -12.35 -27.66 0.55
C ASP A 561 -12.87 -27.06 -0.78
N LEU A 562 -13.24 -27.95 -1.70
CA LEU A 562 -14.15 -27.65 -2.80
C LEU A 562 -15.54 -28.14 -2.38
N ILE A 563 -16.48 -27.22 -2.20
CA ILE A 563 -17.78 -27.48 -1.59
C ILE A 563 -18.85 -27.41 -2.68
N VAL A 564 -19.84 -28.31 -2.62
CA VAL A 564 -21.02 -28.26 -3.48
C VAL A 564 -22.27 -28.16 -2.63
N TYR A 565 -23.08 -27.16 -2.91
CA TYR A 565 -24.45 -27.05 -2.42
C TYR A 565 -25.41 -27.53 -3.50
N THR A 566 -26.43 -28.28 -3.11
CA THR A 566 -27.55 -28.65 -3.99
C THR A 566 -28.82 -28.02 -3.44
N ASP A 567 -29.33 -27.01 -4.14
CA ASP A 567 -30.58 -26.32 -3.86
C ASP A 567 -31.75 -27.19 -4.37
N VAL A 568 -32.31 -28.01 -3.48
CA VAL A 568 -33.28 -29.06 -3.85
C VAL A 568 -34.60 -28.45 -4.30
N ASN A 569 -35.03 -27.37 -3.64
CA ASN A 569 -36.30 -26.72 -3.93
C ASN A 569 -36.16 -25.54 -4.94
N ARG A 570 -34.93 -25.21 -5.35
CA ARG A 570 -34.58 -24.23 -6.39
C ARG A 570 -35.03 -22.80 -6.04
N ASN A 571 -35.05 -22.46 -4.76
CA ASN A 571 -35.47 -21.14 -4.28
C ASN A 571 -34.31 -20.14 -4.14
N ALA A 572 -33.07 -20.57 -4.43
CA ALA A 572 -31.84 -19.80 -4.28
C ALA A 572 -31.59 -19.30 -2.84
N VAL A 573 -31.95 -20.11 -1.85
CA VAL A 573 -31.62 -19.94 -0.42
C VAL A 573 -31.22 -21.30 0.13
N PHE A 574 -30.05 -21.41 0.74
CA PHE A 574 -29.63 -22.66 1.37
C PHE A 574 -30.35 -22.88 2.69
N ASP A 575 -31.20 -23.90 2.73
CA ASP A 575 -31.90 -24.39 3.93
C ASP A 575 -31.35 -25.77 4.31
N GLU A 576 -30.64 -25.87 5.44
CA GLU A 576 -30.08 -27.13 5.96
C GLU A 576 -31.11 -28.27 6.11
N GLY A 577 -32.41 -27.95 6.26
CA GLY A 577 -33.47 -28.95 6.36
C GLY A 577 -33.90 -29.57 5.02
N THR A 578 -33.60 -28.89 3.91
CA THR A 578 -34.07 -29.26 2.57
C THR A 578 -32.91 -29.53 1.60
N ASP A 579 -31.86 -28.73 1.69
CA ASP A 579 -30.75 -28.70 0.76
C ASP A 579 -29.57 -29.54 1.22
N LYS A 580 -28.64 -29.81 0.31
CA LYS A 580 -27.46 -30.65 0.60
C LYS A 580 -26.19 -29.83 0.50
N ARG A 581 -25.33 -29.95 1.51
CA ARG A 581 -23.96 -29.44 1.50
C ARG A 581 -22.98 -30.61 1.49
N GLU A 582 -22.07 -30.62 0.54
CA GLU A 582 -21.08 -31.67 0.35
C GLU A 582 -19.67 -31.08 0.22
N VAL A 583 -18.70 -31.61 0.96
CA VAL A 583 -17.29 -31.38 0.66
C VAL A 583 -16.89 -32.38 -0.44
N LEU A 584 -16.82 -31.91 -1.68
CA LEU A 584 -16.56 -32.76 -2.84
C LEU A 584 -15.11 -33.25 -2.86
N LEU A 585 -14.17 -32.34 -2.60
CA LEU A 585 -12.73 -32.60 -2.49
C LEU A 585 -12.16 -31.78 -1.32
N THR A 586 -11.12 -32.32 -0.67
CA THR A 586 -10.38 -31.63 0.40
C THR A 586 -8.89 -31.90 0.30
N GLY A 587 -8.08 -31.06 0.92
CA GLY A 587 -6.60 -31.18 0.95
C GLY A 587 -5.86 -30.10 0.19
N PHE A 588 -6.53 -28.99 -0.14
CA PHE A 588 -5.89 -27.80 -0.71
C PHE A 588 -5.25 -26.93 0.38
N ASP A 589 -4.00 -26.52 0.21
CA ASP A 589 -3.31 -25.67 1.17
C ASP A 589 -3.71 -24.19 1.03
N GLY A 590 -3.50 -23.42 2.10
CA GLY A 590 -3.69 -21.96 2.07
C GLY A 590 -5.07 -21.47 2.50
N LYS A 591 -5.57 -21.94 3.65
CA LYS A 591 -6.89 -21.61 4.25
C LYS A 591 -7.37 -20.14 4.22
N ASN A 592 -6.46 -19.17 4.10
CA ASN A 592 -6.79 -17.74 3.95
C ASN A 592 -5.62 -17.05 3.22
N HIS A 593 -5.39 -17.45 1.97
CA HIS A 593 -4.25 -16.98 1.17
C HIS A 593 -4.67 -16.83 -0.30
N ASP A 594 -4.24 -15.74 -0.94
CA ASP A 594 -4.46 -15.40 -2.35
C ASP A 594 -3.81 -16.34 -3.39
N HIS A 595 -3.21 -17.46 -2.97
CA HIS A 595 -2.53 -18.44 -3.83
C HIS A 595 -3.09 -19.85 -3.59
N SER A 596 -4.29 -19.93 -3.02
CA SER A 596 -4.92 -21.18 -2.60
C SER A 596 -5.80 -21.75 -3.72
N LEU A 597 -6.82 -22.57 -3.37
CA LEU A 597 -7.88 -22.99 -4.28
C LEU A 597 -8.70 -21.78 -4.75
N HIS A 598 -8.85 -21.61 -6.06
CA HIS A 598 -9.38 -20.42 -6.73
C HIS A 598 -10.62 -20.76 -7.60
N SER A 599 -10.82 -20.06 -8.73
CA SER A 599 -12.01 -20.16 -9.58
C SER A 599 -12.39 -21.59 -9.91
N VAL A 600 -13.68 -21.81 -10.07
CA VAL A 600 -14.26 -23.04 -10.60
C VAL A 600 -15.22 -22.65 -11.71
N THR A 601 -15.25 -23.42 -12.80
CA THR A 601 -16.18 -23.26 -13.91
C THR A 601 -16.60 -24.64 -14.43
N VAL A 602 -17.68 -24.70 -15.22
CA VAL A 602 -18.19 -25.95 -15.80
C VAL A 602 -17.77 -26.01 -17.26
N GLY A 603 -16.99 -27.02 -17.63
CA GLY A 603 -16.54 -27.20 -19.00
C GLY A 603 -17.61 -27.83 -19.90
N PRO A 604 -17.38 -27.85 -21.22
CA PRO A 604 -18.35 -28.36 -22.21
C PRO A 604 -18.67 -29.86 -22.05
N ASN A 605 -17.81 -30.61 -21.35
CA ASN A 605 -18.01 -32.02 -21.03
C ASN A 605 -18.72 -32.25 -19.68
N GLY A 606 -19.21 -31.19 -19.03
CA GLY A 606 -19.93 -31.25 -17.75
C GLY A 606 -19.04 -31.46 -16.53
N GLN A 607 -17.72 -31.52 -16.68
CA GLN A 607 -16.77 -31.58 -15.56
C GLN A 607 -16.54 -30.20 -14.95
N TYR A 608 -16.15 -30.17 -13.68
CA TYR A 608 -15.72 -28.95 -13.02
C TYR A 608 -14.25 -28.70 -13.30
N TYR A 609 -13.93 -27.54 -13.86
CA TYR A 609 -12.59 -27.04 -14.11
C TYR A 609 -12.24 -26.04 -13.03
N PHE A 610 -11.12 -26.23 -12.36
CA PHE A 610 -10.72 -25.38 -11.25
C PHE A 610 -9.21 -25.43 -11.07
N ASN A 611 -8.68 -24.57 -10.22
CA ASN A 611 -7.24 -24.49 -10.03
C ASN A 611 -6.84 -24.03 -8.63
N HIS A 612 -5.56 -24.23 -8.32
CA HIS A 612 -4.95 -23.65 -7.14
C HIS A 612 -3.57 -23.08 -7.44
N GLY A 613 -3.16 -22.07 -6.67
CA GLY A 613 -1.82 -21.50 -6.74
C GLY A 613 -0.74 -22.35 -6.07
N ASN A 614 0.46 -21.79 -5.96
CA ASN A 614 1.66 -22.45 -5.46
C ASN A 614 1.65 -22.77 -3.94
N LYS A 615 0.52 -22.55 -3.25
CA LYS A 615 0.30 -23.12 -1.91
C LYS A 615 0.31 -24.65 -1.92
N GLY A 616 -0.06 -25.25 -3.06
CA GLY A 616 -0.01 -26.69 -3.28
C GLY A 616 -1.22 -27.43 -2.71
N SER A 617 -1.17 -28.75 -2.83
CA SER A 617 -2.25 -29.63 -2.43
C SER A 617 -1.77 -31.08 -2.25
N LYS A 618 -2.49 -31.79 -1.39
CA LYS A 618 -2.51 -33.25 -1.35
C LYS A 618 -3.95 -33.72 -1.29
N VAL A 619 -4.53 -33.96 -2.46
CA VAL A 619 -5.96 -34.22 -2.63
C VAL A 619 -6.14 -35.63 -3.16
N THR A 620 -7.09 -36.37 -2.61
CA THR A 620 -7.51 -37.67 -3.13
C THR A 620 -8.94 -37.54 -3.62
N ASP A 621 -9.20 -37.98 -4.84
CA ASP A 621 -10.54 -38.02 -5.41
C ASP A 621 -11.37 -39.19 -4.85
N LYS A 622 -12.64 -39.29 -5.23
CA LYS A 622 -13.52 -40.32 -4.67
C LYS A 622 -13.23 -41.75 -5.17
N GLU A 623 -12.39 -41.91 -6.19
CA GLU A 623 -11.92 -43.23 -6.68
C GLU A 623 -10.58 -43.64 -6.04
N GLY A 624 -9.97 -42.76 -5.25
CA GLY A 624 -8.69 -43.00 -4.60
C GLY A 624 -7.47 -42.52 -5.39
N TRP A 625 -7.66 -41.80 -6.51
CA TRP A 625 -6.56 -41.18 -7.23
C TRP A 625 -6.06 -39.94 -6.46
N GLN A 626 -4.75 -39.88 -6.19
CA GLN A 626 -4.13 -38.84 -5.36
C GLN A 626 -3.26 -37.90 -6.19
N LEU A 627 -3.52 -36.61 -6.04
CA LEU A 627 -2.65 -35.51 -6.44
C LEU A 627 -1.62 -35.22 -5.34
N ASN A 628 -0.34 -35.20 -5.72
CA ASN A 628 0.74 -34.60 -4.93
C ASN A 628 1.28 -33.38 -5.68
N ALA A 629 0.98 -32.17 -5.20
CA ALA A 629 1.46 -30.93 -5.81
C ALA A 629 2.03 -29.99 -4.75
N GLY A 630 3.32 -29.70 -4.83
CA GLY A 630 3.98 -28.81 -3.87
C GLY A 630 5.03 -27.93 -4.53
N SER A 631 5.52 -26.94 -3.78
CA SER A 631 6.55 -26.02 -4.24
C SER A 631 7.52 -25.64 -3.13
N PHE A 632 8.56 -24.89 -3.47
CA PHE A 632 9.44 -24.27 -2.50
C PHE A 632 8.69 -23.29 -1.59
N TYR A 633 7.52 -22.80 -2.02
CA TYR A 633 6.71 -21.86 -1.26
C TYR A 633 5.88 -22.55 -0.17
N SER A 634 5.31 -23.73 -0.44
CA SER A 634 4.40 -24.45 0.45
C SER A 634 4.24 -25.92 0.02
N SER A 635 3.67 -26.77 0.87
CA SER A 635 3.51 -28.22 0.55
C SER A 635 4.83 -28.92 0.17
N ARG A 636 5.95 -28.49 0.76
CA ARG A 636 7.30 -29.01 0.46
C ARG A 636 7.45 -30.51 0.69
N ASN A 637 6.65 -31.08 1.59
CA ASN A 637 6.64 -32.51 1.92
C ASN A 637 6.06 -33.39 0.80
N VAL A 638 5.30 -32.82 -0.13
CA VAL A 638 4.76 -33.54 -1.31
C VAL A 638 5.37 -33.05 -2.63
N SER A 639 6.06 -31.91 -2.63
CA SER A 639 6.75 -31.37 -3.81
C SER A 639 7.73 -32.39 -4.41
N GLY A 640 7.65 -32.57 -5.74
CA GLY A 640 8.51 -33.51 -6.48
C GLY A 640 8.14 -34.99 -6.32
N LYS A 641 7.10 -35.33 -5.56
CA LYS A 641 6.61 -36.71 -5.43
C LYS A 641 5.63 -37.03 -6.58
N PRO A 642 5.65 -38.27 -7.11
CA PRO A 642 4.64 -38.71 -8.06
C PRO A 642 3.23 -38.68 -7.48
N SER A 643 2.25 -38.33 -8.32
CA SER A 643 0.83 -38.60 -8.11
C SER A 643 0.48 -40.05 -8.47
N SER A 644 -0.78 -40.45 -8.31
CA SER A 644 -1.23 -41.82 -8.60
C SER A 644 -1.05 -42.25 -10.07
N ASP A 645 -0.89 -41.32 -11.00
CA ASP A 645 -0.56 -41.59 -12.42
C ASP A 645 0.96 -41.71 -12.69
N GLY A 646 1.79 -41.65 -11.65
CA GLY A 646 3.25 -41.68 -11.74
C GLY A 646 3.88 -40.36 -12.20
N GLN A 647 3.09 -39.34 -12.51
CA GLN A 647 3.58 -38.03 -12.95
C GLN A 647 3.87 -37.10 -11.77
N VAL A 648 4.78 -36.15 -11.98
CA VAL A 648 5.15 -35.15 -10.96
C VAL A 648 4.51 -33.82 -11.31
N TYR A 649 3.60 -33.35 -10.45
CA TYR A 649 2.99 -32.03 -10.55
C TYR A 649 3.58 -31.07 -9.52
N LEU A 650 3.72 -29.81 -9.90
CA LEU A 650 4.53 -28.82 -9.17
C LEU A 650 3.78 -27.50 -9.08
N GLY A 651 4.08 -26.69 -8.07
CA GLY A 651 3.53 -25.34 -7.98
C GLY A 651 2.00 -25.33 -7.88
N GLY A 652 1.38 -24.37 -8.54
CA GLY A 652 -0.06 -24.37 -8.79
C GLY A 652 -0.44 -25.35 -9.90
N VAL A 653 -1.68 -25.83 -9.88
CA VAL A 653 -2.20 -26.85 -10.79
C VAL A 653 -3.60 -26.46 -11.26
N ALA A 654 -3.84 -26.63 -12.56
CA ALA A 654 -5.14 -26.57 -13.20
C ALA A 654 -5.70 -28.00 -13.25
N LEU A 655 -6.97 -28.17 -12.90
CA LEU A 655 -7.59 -29.47 -12.64
C LEU A 655 -8.97 -29.54 -13.31
N ARG A 656 -9.39 -30.75 -13.66
CA ARG A 656 -10.79 -31.09 -13.93
C ARG A 656 -11.23 -32.29 -13.12
N VAL A 657 -12.50 -32.36 -12.74
CA VAL A 657 -13.10 -33.48 -11.99
C VAL A 657 -14.54 -33.72 -12.42
N ASN A 658 -15.01 -34.97 -12.35
CA ASN A 658 -16.42 -35.28 -12.53
C ASN A 658 -17.27 -34.67 -11.41
N GLN A 659 -18.55 -34.45 -11.70
CA GLN A 659 -19.49 -33.83 -10.77
C GLN A 659 -19.70 -34.61 -9.46
N ASP A 660 -19.40 -35.90 -9.46
CA ASP A 660 -19.45 -36.79 -8.31
C ASP A 660 -18.14 -36.83 -7.52
N GLY A 661 -17.09 -36.12 -7.97
CA GLY A 661 -15.78 -36.07 -7.33
C GLY A 661 -14.82 -37.18 -7.76
N THR A 662 -15.17 -37.96 -8.78
CA THR A 662 -14.30 -38.98 -9.39
C THR A 662 -13.48 -38.42 -10.56
N GLY A 663 -12.46 -39.16 -11.00
CA GLY A 663 -11.73 -38.81 -12.22
C GLY A 663 -10.97 -37.48 -12.15
N LEU A 664 -10.39 -37.11 -10.99
CA LEU A 664 -9.60 -35.89 -10.85
C LEU A 664 -8.37 -35.95 -11.76
N ARG A 665 -8.21 -34.98 -12.66
CA ARG A 665 -7.07 -34.94 -13.60
C ARG A 665 -6.45 -33.55 -13.66
N PRO A 666 -5.13 -33.43 -13.48
CA PRO A 666 -4.40 -32.22 -13.83
C PRO A 666 -4.47 -31.98 -15.34
N ILE A 667 -4.74 -30.75 -15.73
CA ILE A 667 -4.71 -30.29 -17.13
C ILE A 667 -3.58 -29.29 -17.38
N GLY A 668 -2.81 -28.95 -16.34
CA GLY A 668 -1.66 -28.06 -16.41
C GLY A 668 -1.05 -27.85 -15.03
N HIS A 669 0.24 -27.57 -14.95
CA HIS A 669 0.91 -27.40 -13.66
C HIS A 669 2.07 -26.40 -13.70
N ASN A 670 2.63 -26.15 -12.53
CA ASN A 670 3.77 -25.25 -12.32
C ASN A 670 3.41 -23.77 -12.54
N PHE A 671 2.19 -23.39 -12.15
CA PHE A 671 1.76 -21.99 -12.02
C PHE A 671 2.32 -21.37 -10.74
N ARG A 672 2.43 -20.03 -10.69
CA ARG A 672 2.64 -19.32 -9.41
C ARG A 672 1.31 -19.10 -8.71
N ASN A 673 0.49 -18.28 -9.33
CA ASN A 673 -0.78 -17.83 -8.82
C ASN A 673 -1.70 -17.49 -9.99
N SER A 674 -2.11 -18.52 -10.72
CA SER A 674 -3.17 -18.35 -11.70
C SER A 674 -4.48 -18.14 -10.97
N TYR A 675 -5.10 -16.97 -11.11
CA TYR A 675 -6.27 -16.64 -10.31
C TYR A 675 -7.53 -17.29 -10.88
N GLU A 676 -7.72 -17.21 -12.19
CA GLU A 676 -8.89 -17.73 -12.87
C GLU A 676 -8.55 -18.33 -14.24
N GLN A 677 -9.43 -19.19 -14.73
CA GLN A 677 -9.34 -19.83 -16.04
C GLN A 677 -10.64 -19.64 -16.82
N ALA A 678 -10.51 -19.41 -18.13
CA ALA A 678 -11.64 -19.38 -19.05
C ALA A 678 -11.57 -20.61 -19.96
N VAL A 679 -12.65 -21.39 -19.98
CA VAL A 679 -12.78 -22.60 -20.80
C VAL A 679 -13.70 -22.28 -21.98
N SER A 680 -13.23 -22.51 -23.20
CA SER A 680 -14.06 -22.40 -24.40
C SER A 680 -14.98 -23.61 -24.57
N SER A 681 -16.00 -23.50 -25.43
CA SER A 681 -16.87 -24.59 -25.86
C SER A 681 -16.13 -25.75 -26.52
N PHE A 682 -14.93 -25.51 -27.06
CA PHE A 682 -14.05 -26.55 -27.62
C PHE A 682 -13.12 -27.18 -26.57
N GLY A 683 -13.12 -26.69 -25.34
CA GLY A 683 -12.28 -27.18 -24.25
C GLY A 683 -10.89 -26.53 -24.17
N ASP A 684 -10.58 -25.55 -25.03
CA ASP A 684 -9.38 -24.73 -24.85
C ASP A 684 -9.46 -23.92 -23.57
N VAL A 685 -8.35 -23.87 -22.82
CA VAL A 685 -8.25 -23.19 -21.54
C VAL A 685 -7.31 -21.99 -21.68
N PHE A 686 -7.79 -20.81 -21.30
CA PHE A 686 -6.98 -19.60 -21.20
C PHE A 686 -6.83 -19.21 -19.74
N GLN A 687 -5.66 -18.71 -19.38
CA GLN A 687 -5.34 -18.32 -18.01
C GLN A 687 -4.47 -17.06 -17.97
N ASN A 688 -4.46 -16.43 -16.81
CA ASN A 688 -3.42 -15.48 -16.43
C ASN A 688 -2.73 -15.91 -15.13
N ASP A 689 -1.47 -15.51 -14.96
CA ASP A 689 -0.62 -15.92 -13.84
C ASP A 689 0.18 -14.70 -13.34
N ASN A 690 0.17 -14.49 -12.02
CA ASN A 690 0.82 -13.34 -11.37
C ASN A 690 2.25 -13.66 -10.88
N ASP A 691 3.21 -12.70 -10.86
CA ASP A 691 4.49 -12.76 -10.12
C ASP A 691 5.06 -11.41 -9.60
N ASP A 692 6.07 -11.49 -8.71
CA ASP A 692 6.73 -10.44 -7.93
C ASP A 692 8.12 -9.94 -8.44
N PRO A 693 8.56 -10.18 -9.70
CA PRO A 693 9.34 -9.16 -10.44
C PRO A 693 9.11 -9.19 -11.96
N PRO A 694 8.83 -8.06 -12.61
CA PRO A 694 7.78 -7.95 -13.62
C PRO A 694 7.79 -9.06 -14.71
N ALA A 695 6.95 -10.08 -14.56
CA ALA A 695 6.65 -11.07 -15.61
C ALA A 695 5.25 -11.71 -15.54
N SER A 696 4.23 -11.02 -15.00
CA SER A 696 2.84 -11.47 -15.14
C SER A 696 2.49 -11.76 -16.60
N ARG A 697 1.62 -12.76 -16.83
CA ARG A 697 1.34 -13.28 -18.17
C ARG A 697 -0.12 -13.60 -18.41
N THR A 698 -0.50 -13.64 -19.69
CA THR A 698 -1.72 -14.28 -20.19
C THR A 698 -1.30 -15.36 -21.19
N ALA A 699 -1.83 -16.57 -21.07
CA ALA A 699 -1.48 -17.66 -21.98
C ALA A 699 -2.64 -18.64 -22.20
N TRP A 700 -2.61 -19.31 -23.34
CA TRP A 700 -3.32 -20.57 -23.54
C TRP A 700 -2.62 -21.68 -22.74
N LEU A 701 -3.40 -22.57 -22.15
CA LEU A 701 -2.93 -23.72 -21.42
C LEU A 701 -2.98 -24.96 -22.31
N MET A 702 -1.81 -25.41 -22.74
CA MET A 702 -1.66 -26.75 -23.32
C MET A 702 -1.99 -27.80 -22.26
N GLU A 703 -2.84 -28.77 -22.60
CA GLU A 703 -3.22 -29.85 -21.68
C GLU A 703 -1.97 -30.59 -21.18
N TYR A 704 -1.89 -30.82 -19.87
CA TYR A 704 -0.73 -31.36 -19.13
C TYR A 704 0.54 -30.50 -19.16
N GLY A 705 0.46 -29.28 -19.68
CA GLY A 705 1.58 -28.37 -19.84
C GLY A 705 2.27 -27.98 -18.53
N ASN A 706 3.60 -27.92 -18.56
CA ASN A 706 4.43 -27.36 -17.50
C ASN A 706 4.65 -25.86 -17.73
N MET A 707 4.22 -25.05 -16.78
CA MET A 707 4.17 -23.59 -16.92
C MET A 707 5.36 -22.86 -16.28
N GLY A 708 6.35 -23.61 -15.77
CA GLY A 708 7.73 -23.14 -15.57
C GLY A 708 8.06 -22.41 -14.25
N PHE A 709 7.12 -22.20 -13.32
CA PHE A 709 7.36 -21.35 -12.12
C PHE A 709 8.44 -21.89 -11.16
N THR A 710 8.49 -23.20 -10.94
CA THR A 710 9.43 -23.87 -10.02
C THR A 710 10.38 -24.81 -10.75
N SER A 711 11.50 -25.16 -10.11
CA SER A 711 12.46 -26.15 -10.61
C SER A 711 11.81 -27.52 -10.81
N ARG A 712 12.44 -28.44 -11.55
CA ARG A 712 11.90 -29.80 -11.85
C ARG A 712 11.48 -30.66 -10.64
N ASN A 713 12.01 -30.39 -9.45
CA ASN A 713 11.59 -31.06 -8.20
C ASN A 713 10.70 -30.17 -7.31
N GLY A 714 10.34 -28.99 -7.78
CA GLY A 714 9.56 -27.98 -7.08
C GLY A 714 10.27 -27.22 -5.96
N LEU A 715 11.48 -27.60 -5.57
CA LEU A 715 12.12 -27.13 -4.32
C LEU A 715 12.96 -25.85 -4.46
N ARG A 716 13.17 -25.33 -5.68
CA ARG A 716 13.89 -24.08 -5.92
C ARG A 716 13.05 -23.05 -6.68
N ASN A 717 13.28 -21.79 -6.34
CA ASN A 717 12.76 -20.65 -7.10
C ASN A 717 13.62 -20.41 -8.34
N TRP A 718 13.08 -19.68 -9.31
CA TRP A 718 13.75 -19.37 -10.58
C TRP A 718 15.06 -18.59 -10.44
N ARG A 719 15.24 -17.76 -9.40
CA ARG A 719 16.49 -17.01 -9.20
C ARG A 719 17.69 -17.92 -8.92
N ALA A 720 17.43 -19.13 -8.43
CA ALA A 720 18.48 -20.14 -8.24
C ALA A 720 18.90 -20.81 -9.56
N ASP A 721 18.03 -20.78 -10.57
CA ASP A 721 18.22 -21.47 -11.85
C ASP A 721 18.46 -20.49 -13.03
N ILE A 722 18.35 -19.17 -12.81
CA ILE A 722 18.52 -18.17 -13.88
C ILE A 722 19.94 -18.20 -14.46
N MET A 723 20.04 -18.21 -15.78
CA MET A 723 21.32 -18.22 -16.49
C MET A 723 21.90 -16.79 -16.64
N PRO A 724 23.23 -16.63 -16.67
CA PRO A 724 23.85 -15.35 -16.98
C PRO A 724 23.33 -14.77 -18.30
N GLY A 725 22.79 -13.54 -18.25
CA GLY A 725 22.24 -12.84 -19.43
C GLY A 725 20.76 -13.11 -19.71
N GLN A 726 20.12 -14.05 -19.02
CA GLN A 726 18.69 -14.33 -19.16
C GLN A 726 17.87 -13.19 -18.53
N THR A 727 16.79 -12.76 -19.20
CA THR A 727 15.87 -11.75 -18.63
C THR A 727 15.00 -12.37 -17.55
N THR A 728 14.42 -11.53 -16.68
CA THR A 728 13.46 -12.00 -15.66
C THR A 728 12.30 -12.75 -16.30
N GLN A 729 11.73 -12.22 -17.39
CA GLN A 729 10.58 -12.79 -18.09
C GLN A 729 10.85 -14.20 -18.63
N VAL A 730 12.09 -14.46 -19.07
CA VAL A 730 12.49 -15.77 -19.61
C VAL A 730 12.85 -16.72 -18.46
N GLY A 731 13.65 -16.26 -17.50
CA GLY A 731 14.14 -17.10 -16.41
C GLY A 731 13.06 -17.53 -15.42
N GLU A 732 12.11 -16.65 -15.12
CA GLU A 732 11.02 -16.92 -14.18
C GLU A 732 10.11 -18.06 -14.61
N TRP A 733 9.70 -18.02 -15.88
CA TRP A 733 8.87 -19.04 -16.50
C TRP A 733 9.70 -20.11 -17.20
N ARG A 734 11.02 -20.17 -16.98
CA ARG A 734 11.94 -21.19 -17.53
C ARG A 734 11.72 -21.44 -19.03
N GLN A 735 11.56 -20.38 -19.81
CA GLN A 735 11.13 -20.49 -21.21
C GLN A 735 12.14 -21.14 -22.14
N GLU A 736 13.39 -21.28 -21.69
CA GLU A 736 14.46 -21.95 -22.42
C GLU A 736 14.71 -23.39 -21.90
N ASP A 737 14.01 -23.81 -20.84
CA ASP A 737 14.15 -25.16 -20.30
C ASP A 737 13.35 -26.17 -21.15
N PRO A 738 13.93 -27.34 -21.49
CA PRO A 738 13.19 -28.39 -22.17
C PRO A 738 11.97 -28.85 -21.37
N GLY A 739 10.82 -28.92 -22.05
CA GLY A 739 9.57 -29.41 -21.49
C GLY A 739 8.71 -28.32 -20.83
N VAL A 740 9.00 -27.05 -21.06
CA VAL A 740 8.18 -25.91 -20.59
C VAL A 740 7.36 -25.33 -21.74
N VAL A 741 6.09 -25.06 -21.48
CA VAL A 741 5.15 -24.48 -22.47
C VAL A 741 5.45 -22.98 -22.66
N PRO A 742 5.30 -22.43 -23.89
CA PRO A 742 5.41 -21.00 -24.12
C PRO A 742 4.53 -20.18 -23.16
N ALA A 743 5.10 -19.13 -22.57
CA ALA A 743 4.47 -18.32 -21.54
C ALA A 743 3.39 -17.35 -22.06
N GLY A 744 3.05 -17.39 -23.35
CA GLY A 744 2.09 -16.48 -23.96
C GLY A 744 2.57 -15.02 -23.98
N ASP A 745 1.68 -14.07 -23.71
CA ASP A 745 2.04 -12.66 -23.54
C ASP A 745 2.57 -12.42 -22.13
N VAL A 746 3.89 -12.35 -21.98
CA VAL A 746 4.55 -11.91 -20.75
C VAL A 746 4.67 -10.39 -20.76
N TYR A 747 3.77 -9.73 -20.04
CA TYR A 747 3.62 -8.28 -20.14
C TYR A 747 4.29 -7.48 -19.03
N GLY A 748 4.99 -8.16 -18.13
CA GLY A 748 5.72 -7.52 -17.06
C GLY A 748 4.88 -7.35 -15.82
N GLY A 749 4.97 -6.20 -15.16
CA GLY A 749 4.37 -6.06 -13.84
C GLY A 749 2.84 -6.06 -13.86
N GLY A 750 2.21 -6.84 -12.98
CA GLY A 750 0.75 -6.99 -12.94
C GLY A 750 0.30 -7.63 -11.64
N SER A 751 -0.99 -7.92 -11.57
CA SER A 751 -1.63 -8.76 -10.56
C SER A 751 -2.96 -9.25 -11.14
N PRO A 752 -2.95 -10.05 -12.21
CA PRO A 752 -4.18 -10.44 -12.89
C PRO A 752 -5.09 -11.29 -11.98
N THR A 753 -6.40 -11.03 -12.03
CA THR A 753 -7.39 -11.62 -11.10
C THR A 753 -8.66 -12.14 -11.76
N GLY A 754 -8.72 -12.18 -13.10
CA GLY A 754 -9.89 -12.70 -13.80
C GLY A 754 -9.65 -12.82 -15.29
N ILE A 755 -10.35 -13.74 -15.93
CA ILE A 755 -10.24 -13.96 -17.37
C ILE A 755 -11.56 -14.50 -17.92
N ALA A 756 -11.95 -14.03 -19.09
CA ALA A 756 -13.15 -14.48 -19.79
C ALA A 756 -12.83 -14.78 -21.25
N PHE A 757 -13.59 -15.71 -21.84
CA PHE A 757 -13.58 -16.01 -23.26
C PHE A 757 -14.95 -15.67 -23.84
N TYR A 758 -14.99 -14.69 -24.74
CA TYR A 758 -16.22 -14.30 -25.42
C TYR A 758 -16.38 -15.14 -26.68
N GLU A 759 -17.33 -16.07 -26.66
CA GLU A 759 -17.56 -16.95 -27.81
C GLU A 759 -18.56 -16.38 -28.80
N ASN A 760 -19.74 -16.01 -28.30
CA ASN A 760 -20.88 -15.64 -29.12
C ASN A 760 -21.79 -14.65 -28.40
N GLY A 761 -22.81 -14.16 -29.11
CA GLY A 761 -23.82 -13.25 -28.60
C GLY A 761 -23.94 -11.98 -29.43
N ILE A 762 -24.48 -10.93 -28.83
CA ILE A 762 -24.81 -9.67 -29.54
C ILE A 762 -23.58 -8.93 -30.14
N MET A 763 -22.36 -9.30 -29.75
CA MET A 763 -21.11 -8.73 -30.25
C MET A 763 -20.20 -9.77 -30.91
N GLU A 764 -20.74 -10.91 -31.36
CA GLU A 764 -19.96 -12.00 -31.98
C GLU A 764 -19.12 -11.54 -33.17
N ASP A 765 -19.66 -10.71 -34.06
CA ASP A 765 -18.92 -10.18 -35.22
C ASP A 765 -17.67 -9.36 -34.83
N ARG A 766 -17.62 -8.88 -33.58
CA ARG A 766 -16.55 -8.01 -33.06
C ARG A 766 -15.60 -8.76 -32.13
N PHE A 767 -16.14 -9.58 -31.24
CA PHE A 767 -15.40 -10.21 -30.14
C PHE A 767 -15.53 -11.74 -30.12
N GLY A 768 -16.09 -12.37 -31.15
CA GLY A 768 -16.17 -13.84 -31.24
C GLY A 768 -14.78 -14.47 -31.16
N GLY A 769 -14.60 -15.39 -30.22
CA GLY A 769 -13.33 -16.04 -29.91
C GLY A 769 -12.31 -15.15 -29.20
N TYR A 770 -12.74 -14.11 -28.50
CA TYR A 770 -11.85 -13.11 -27.87
C TYR A 770 -11.57 -13.42 -26.40
N VAL A 771 -10.31 -13.31 -25.99
CA VAL A 771 -9.89 -13.49 -24.60
C VAL A 771 -9.78 -12.13 -23.93
N ILE A 772 -10.49 -11.95 -22.82
CA ILE A 772 -10.45 -10.73 -22.00
C ILE A 772 -9.77 -11.07 -20.67
N SER A 773 -8.61 -10.46 -20.39
CA SER A 773 -7.85 -10.69 -19.16
C SER A 773 -7.86 -9.45 -18.27
N CYS A 774 -8.35 -9.60 -17.04
CA CYS A 774 -8.42 -8.55 -16.04
C CYS A 774 -7.04 -8.29 -15.41
N GLU A 775 -6.58 -7.04 -15.47
CA GLU A 775 -5.33 -6.60 -14.86
C GLU A 775 -5.58 -5.39 -13.93
N PRO A 776 -5.98 -5.64 -12.67
CA PRO A 776 -6.36 -4.60 -11.72
C PRO A 776 -5.20 -3.66 -11.38
N ALA A 777 -3.96 -4.16 -11.35
CA ALA A 777 -2.80 -3.31 -11.06
C ALA A 777 -2.70 -2.16 -12.07
N ARG A 778 -3.06 -2.42 -13.33
CA ARG A 778 -3.01 -1.45 -14.43
C ARG A 778 -4.35 -0.77 -14.70
N ASN A 779 -5.40 -1.08 -13.93
CA ASN A 779 -6.80 -0.72 -14.19
C ASN A 779 -7.19 -0.93 -15.65
N THR A 780 -6.89 -2.10 -16.19
CA THR A 780 -7.06 -2.40 -17.61
C THR A 780 -7.60 -3.82 -17.80
N LEU A 781 -8.54 -3.97 -18.73
CA LEU A 781 -8.89 -5.25 -19.33
C LEU A 781 -8.09 -5.37 -20.63
N PHE A 782 -7.18 -6.33 -20.67
CA PHE A 782 -6.48 -6.68 -21.91
C PHE A 782 -7.38 -7.55 -22.76
N GLY A 783 -7.32 -7.35 -24.07
CA GLY A 783 -7.98 -8.23 -25.02
C GLY A 783 -6.97 -8.88 -25.96
N TYR A 784 -7.35 -10.05 -26.47
CA TYR A 784 -6.55 -10.84 -27.38
C TYR A 784 -7.46 -11.61 -28.33
N HIS A 785 -7.12 -11.59 -29.63
CA HIS A 785 -7.62 -12.56 -30.59
C HIS A 785 -6.62 -13.71 -30.69
N PRO A 786 -6.93 -14.89 -30.13
CA PRO A 786 -6.04 -16.04 -30.21
C PRO A 786 -5.84 -16.48 -31.66
N LYS A 787 -4.62 -16.93 -31.98
CA LYS A 787 -4.30 -17.47 -33.31
C LYS A 787 -3.65 -18.83 -33.20
N PRO A 788 -4.13 -19.84 -33.94
CA PRO A 788 -3.41 -21.10 -34.10
C PRO A 788 -1.98 -20.84 -34.60
N ALA A 789 -1.01 -21.49 -33.97
CA ALA A 789 0.40 -21.46 -34.36
C ALA A 789 1.04 -22.82 -34.07
N GLY A 790 1.37 -23.55 -35.14
CA GLY A 790 1.82 -24.94 -35.02
C GLY A 790 0.75 -25.81 -34.36
N ALA A 791 1.13 -26.55 -33.31
CA ALA A 791 0.22 -27.40 -32.54
C ALA A 791 -0.42 -26.68 -31.32
N GLY A 792 -0.30 -25.36 -31.22
CA GLY A 792 -0.83 -24.60 -30.09
C GLY A 792 -1.52 -23.30 -30.49
N ILE A 793 -1.86 -22.50 -29.49
CA ILE A 793 -2.52 -21.21 -29.65
C ILE A 793 -1.61 -20.10 -29.11
N THR A 794 -1.44 -19.04 -29.89
CA THR A 794 -0.67 -17.84 -29.52
C THR A 794 -1.58 -16.65 -29.30
N LEU A 795 -1.08 -15.68 -28.52
CA LEU A 795 -1.74 -14.40 -28.26
C LEU A 795 -0.87 -13.27 -28.87
N PRO A 796 -0.82 -13.15 -30.22
CA PRO A 796 0.22 -12.37 -30.90
C PRO A 796 0.04 -10.87 -30.75
N GLN A 797 -1.18 -10.42 -30.49
CA GLN A 797 -1.51 -9.00 -30.33
C GLN A 797 -2.35 -8.82 -29.09
N ARG A 798 -1.82 -8.02 -28.17
CA ARG A 798 -2.56 -7.49 -27.05
C ARG A 798 -3.11 -6.13 -27.41
N ASP A 799 -4.40 -5.94 -27.20
CA ASP A 799 -5.06 -4.65 -27.24
C ASP A 799 -5.55 -4.24 -25.84
N ILE A 800 -6.33 -3.16 -25.79
CA ILE A 800 -7.00 -2.71 -24.56
C ILE A 800 -8.49 -2.79 -24.84
N PHE A 801 -9.17 -3.71 -24.17
CA PHE A 801 -10.63 -3.79 -24.24
C PHE A 801 -11.28 -2.64 -23.46
N LEU A 802 -10.78 -2.37 -22.26
CA LEU A 802 -11.27 -1.31 -21.37
C LEU A 802 -10.15 -0.80 -20.48
N THR A 803 -10.06 0.51 -20.22
CA THR A 803 -9.09 1.06 -19.26
C THR A 803 -9.53 2.38 -18.64
N SER A 804 -9.29 2.58 -17.34
CA SER A 804 -9.29 3.93 -16.73
C SER A 804 -7.90 4.58 -16.73
N ASN A 805 -6.90 3.90 -17.30
CA ASN A 805 -5.51 4.35 -17.35
C ASN A 805 -4.98 4.45 -18.80
N PRO A 806 -5.60 5.26 -19.67
CA PRO A 806 -5.23 5.35 -21.09
C PRO A 806 -3.79 5.84 -21.31
N LYS A 807 -3.21 6.54 -20.32
CA LYS A 807 -1.82 7.03 -20.36
C LYS A 807 -0.79 5.97 -19.92
N LYS A 808 -1.23 4.74 -19.63
CA LYS A 808 -0.39 3.60 -19.18
C LYS A 808 0.50 3.98 -18.00
N ASN A 809 -0.06 4.80 -17.12
CA ASN A 809 0.65 5.40 -16.01
C ASN A 809 0.59 4.45 -14.81
N PHE A 810 1.42 3.42 -14.85
CA PHE A 810 1.42 2.31 -13.90
C PHE A 810 2.77 2.15 -13.19
N ALA A 811 2.73 1.78 -11.91
CA ALA A 811 3.92 1.63 -11.07
C ALA A 811 4.15 0.23 -10.49
N GLY A 812 3.32 -0.76 -10.84
CA GLY A 812 3.38 -2.11 -10.25
C GLY A 812 2.36 -2.33 -9.12
N ALA A 813 1.64 -3.47 -9.09
CA ALA A 813 0.92 -3.90 -7.89
C ALA A 813 1.90 -4.34 -6.79
N ASP A 814 2.92 -5.12 -7.18
CA ASP A 814 3.86 -5.76 -6.24
C ASP A 814 5.31 -5.21 -6.29
N PHE A 815 5.65 -4.35 -7.27
CA PHE A 815 7.03 -3.88 -7.44
C PHE A 815 7.43 -2.66 -6.59
N ARG A 816 6.46 -1.96 -5.96
CA ARG A 816 6.69 -0.75 -5.14
C ARG A 816 5.60 -0.55 -4.07
N ASN A 817 6.01 -0.36 -2.81
CA ASN A 817 5.08 -0.11 -1.69
C ASN A 817 4.09 1.05 -1.99
N ALA A 818 2.85 0.87 -1.52
CA ALA A 818 1.67 1.74 -1.68
C ALA A 818 1.83 3.21 -1.23
N GLY A 819 2.95 3.61 -0.63
CA GLY A 819 3.19 4.98 -0.18
C GLY A 819 3.97 5.88 -1.16
N GLY A 820 4.44 5.36 -2.30
CA GLY A 820 5.39 6.06 -3.17
C GLY A 820 4.87 6.58 -4.51
N GLN A 821 3.57 6.45 -4.82
CA GLN A 821 3.06 6.71 -6.15
C GLN A 821 2.44 8.11 -6.28
N ILE A 822 3.28 9.15 -6.25
CA ILE A 822 2.88 10.46 -6.79
C ILE A 822 2.97 10.34 -8.31
N GLY A 823 1.82 10.35 -8.99
CA GLY A 823 1.76 10.43 -10.44
C GLY A 823 1.14 9.24 -11.16
N TYR A 824 1.00 8.06 -10.55
CA TYR A 824 0.50 6.83 -11.22
C TYR A 824 -0.98 6.57 -10.89
N ILE A 825 -1.74 6.03 -11.86
CA ILE A 825 -3.16 5.70 -11.71
C ILE A 825 -3.25 4.22 -11.31
N THR A 826 -3.25 3.93 -10.01
CA THR A 826 -3.62 2.61 -9.47
C THR A 826 -4.90 2.83 -8.68
N LEU A 827 -6.05 2.36 -9.20
CA LEU A 827 -7.37 2.63 -8.61
C LEU A 827 -7.84 1.44 -7.76
N PHE A 828 -7.34 0.24 -8.04
CA PHE A 828 -7.82 -0.97 -7.40
C PHE A 828 -6.66 -1.90 -7.04
N ARG A 829 -6.60 -2.32 -5.77
CA ARG A 829 -5.99 -3.60 -5.39
C ARG A 829 -7.10 -4.44 -4.76
N PRO A 830 -7.16 -5.76 -5.03
CA PRO A 830 -8.06 -6.67 -4.32
C PRO A 830 -7.94 -6.60 -2.79
N SER A 831 -6.77 -6.18 -2.28
CA SER A 831 -6.51 -5.98 -0.84
C SER A 831 -7.05 -4.69 -0.24
N ASP A 832 -7.46 -3.71 -1.06
CA ASP A 832 -7.70 -2.33 -0.62
C ASP A 832 -9.18 -2.03 -0.31
N VAL A 833 -10.07 -3.02 -0.43
CA VAL A 833 -11.48 -2.89 -0.03
C VAL A 833 -11.60 -3.16 1.47
N THR A 834 -11.59 -2.09 2.26
CA THR A 834 -11.83 -2.12 3.72
C THR A 834 -13.31 -2.05 4.08
#